data_AF-A0A6P8H778-F1
#
_entry.id   AF-A0A6P8H778-F1
#
_cell.length_a   1.000
_cell.length_b   1.000
_cell.length_c   1.000
_cell.angle_alpha   90.00
_cell.angle_beta   90.00
_cell.angle_gamma   90.00
#
_symmetry.space_group_name_H-M   'P 1'
#
loop_
_entity.id
_entity.type
_entity.pdbx_description
1 polymer ?
#
loop_
_entity_poly.entity_id
_entity_poly.type
_entity_poly.pdbx_seq_one_letter_code
_entity_poly.pdbx_strand_id
1 'polypeptide(L)'
;MSKSFFLTVWFLVLGSCFWVSHGQICKFDSCYNSSGNAIPCVPSPVSISLKRNVSVTNTCGNSRSEYCELSGPCPTDDGKYLYCDASSSEEKHPKSYLVDNEEPQKYTWWQSQNWFETNQLGLTNTNNPLKVNITLSFGKSYHISGHVQVTFYTERPKAMFIEKSTDDGHTWQPMQYFASRCDNSYNMEASNSPDASDPFKVECTERYSLPNPRKLGKVVFDSGSRYHVCDYQTPKVQDYLLATNVRIRLEYPATDGLEKLGGNLKRYYYAISDIEITGRCNCNGHARFCTGSLMNRECSCEHNTMGRDCEVCKPLFNNRPWSPANKTHGNECQECQCNGRGTSCIYNSTLGYGLCKGCRNNTEGDHCDKCVDKFFRDLAKPLNDAGACVACDCFPDGIVNNGSCLQNATSTEKIGQCTCKPNVYGRKCDQCKPGHWGFTIPPLGECQDCNCTSFGTRGGSIECNQMNGQCTCKETTQGQHCNECKFGYHGFPQGEAEECKKCSCDLGGAFPGCDKQTGACHCRQGVEGQLCTSAVNGTFYPALDYLLLEAESAMGNYVTLTPANGFGSAYTGRGYAQLSSGQHVHFNLVNVKVGHQYFAIVRYTFPGQCSLNNTELEFKVHGPGLHNNYTVMLADLKKGSGQAWRMPGLLPLVKGMDYNFTVTYHSNVTSDCKIQVDSLILVPHINGTRVFTLSSNHVQSALSDCVNSRIAVSRMDSEQANCTSLVFSASTEIYNGTLECDCDPKGSFNPSQCSPYGGQCRCKPGVGGRRCDQCLTGYYSFTDSGCT
;
A
#
# COMPACT_ATOMS: atom_id res chain seq x y z
N MET A 1 73.92 53.99 57.13
CA MET A 1 72.79 53.14 57.62
C MET A 1 71.52 53.97 57.64
N SER A 2 70.36 53.35 57.42
CA SER A 2 69.01 53.75 57.92
C SER A 2 68.33 55.09 57.49
N LYS A 3 67.33 54.94 56.59
CA LYS A 3 65.94 55.49 56.63
C LYS A 3 65.60 57.00 56.60
N SER A 4 64.61 57.33 55.73
CA SER A 4 63.59 58.41 55.84
C SER A 4 64.09 59.88 55.72
N PHE A 5 63.35 60.92 55.29
CA PHE A 5 61.95 61.19 54.84
C PHE A 5 61.91 62.61 54.17
N PHE A 6 60.90 63.17 53.45
CA PHE A 6 59.60 62.71 52.91
C PHE A 6 59.08 63.66 51.77
N LEU A 7 57.87 63.42 51.24
CA LEU A 7 56.94 64.27 50.44
C LEU A 7 57.41 65.31 49.37
N THR A 8 57.22 64.91 48.09
CA THR A 8 56.54 65.60 46.95
C THR A 8 56.20 67.11 46.93
N VAL A 9 56.45 67.74 45.77
CA VAL A 9 55.48 68.56 44.99
C VAL A 9 55.67 68.27 43.48
N TRP A 10 54.61 68.34 42.66
CA TRP A 10 54.62 68.14 41.19
C TRP A 10 54.84 69.46 40.41
N PHE A 11 55.39 69.40 39.20
CA PHE A 11 54.87 70.15 38.04
C PHE A 11 55.22 69.48 36.69
N LEU A 12 54.45 69.82 35.66
CA LEU A 12 54.30 69.10 34.38
C LEU A 12 55.51 69.16 33.42
N VAL A 13 55.63 68.12 32.57
CA VAL A 13 56.49 68.09 31.38
C VAL A 13 55.62 68.00 30.12
N LEU A 14 55.87 68.88 29.14
CA LEU A 14 55.31 68.75 27.78
C LEU A 14 56.22 67.89 26.91
N GLY A 15 55.84 66.63 26.69
CA GLY A 15 56.52 65.72 25.76
C GLY A 15 55.92 65.78 24.35
N SER A 16 56.69 66.25 23.38
CA SER A 16 56.30 66.28 21.96
C SER A 16 56.27 64.86 21.37
N CYS A 17 55.08 64.29 21.22
CA CYS A 17 54.90 62.99 20.58
C CYS A 17 55.17 63.05 19.08
N PHE A 18 56.27 62.43 18.62
CA PHE A 18 56.40 62.01 17.23
C PHE A 18 55.39 60.90 16.94
N TRP A 19 54.32 61.24 16.20
CA TRP A 19 53.35 60.26 15.72
C TRP A 19 53.97 59.41 14.61
N VAL A 20 54.47 58.24 14.97
CA VAL A 20 54.74 57.18 13.99
C VAL A 20 53.39 56.66 13.48
N SER A 21 53.09 56.93 12.21
CA SER A 21 51.89 56.41 11.55
C SER A 21 51.91 54.89 11.58
N HIS A 22 50.83 54.29 12.06
CA HIS A 22 50.71 52.84 12.13
C HIS A 22 50.50 52.28 10.72
N GLY A 23 51.60 51.89 10.07
CA GLY A 23 51.57 51.17 8.80
C GLY A 23 50.70 49.93 8.89
N GLN A 24 49.69 49.85 8.01
CA GLN A 24 48.66 48.81 8.06
C GLN A 24 49.28 47.44 7.74
N ILE A 25 49.53 46.63 8.77
CA ILE A 25 50.10 45.28 8.61
C ILE A 25 49.06 44.37 7.95
N CYS A 26 49.17 44.19 6.64
CA CYS A 26 48.32 43.29 5.86
C CYS A 26 48.62 41.83 6.21
N LYS A 27 47.80 41.29 7.13
CA LYS A 27 47.86 39.91 7.62
C LYS A 27 46.91 39.02 6.83
N PHE A 28 47.40 37.86 6.44
CA PHE A 28 46.63 36.80 5.77
C PHE A 28 46.53 35.55 6.67
N ASP A 29 46.67 35.77 7.99
CA ASP A 29 46.89 34.75 9.03
C ASP A 29 45.64 33.89 9.33
N SER A 30 44.47 34.28 8.80
CA SER A 30 43.18 33.59 8.94
C SER A 30 42.33 33.81 7.69
N CYS A 31 41.49 32.83 7.34
CA CYS A 31 40.48 32.92 6.28
C CYS A 31 39.17 33.58 6.75
N TYR A 32 39.00 33.76 8.06
CA TYR A 32 37.80 34.38 8.65
C TYR A 32 38.20 35.45 9.67
N ASN A 33 37.49 36.58 9.65
CA ASN A 33 37.68 37.65 10.63
C ASN A 33 36.98 37.33 11.97
N SER A 34 37.15 38.18 12.98
CA SER A 34 36.54 38.01 14.31
C SER A 34 35.00 38.09 14.33
N SER A 35 34.36 38.47 13.23
CA SER A 35 32.91 38.48 13.04
C SER A 35 32.40 37.27 12.23
N GLY A 36 33.29 36.37 11.80
CA GLY A 36 32.95 35.22 10.96
C GLY A 36 32.87 35.49 9.46
N ASN A 37 33.17 36.71 8.99
CA ASN A 37 33.17 37.04 7.56
C ASN A 37 34.44 36.50 6.90
N ALA A 38 34.31 35.96 5.69
CA ALA A 38 35.43 35.43 4.90
C ALA A 38 36.35 36.56 4.39
N ILE A 39 37.66 36.36 4.55
CA ILE A 39 38.72 37.31 4.20
C ILE A 39 39.85 36.58 3.47
N PRO A 40 40.59 37.24 2.55
CA PRO A 40 41.70 36.61 1.83
C PRO A 40 42.72 35.95 2.78
N CYS A 41 43.02 34.68 2.55
CA CYS A 41 44.08 33.96 3.26
C CYS A 41 45.02 33.28 2.27
N VAL A 42 46.32 33.27 2.58
CA VAL A 42 47.34 32.71 1.68
C VAL A 42 48.32 31.84 2.44
N PRO A 43 48.94 30.83 1.79
CA PRO A 43 49.99 30.05 2.41
C PRO A 43 51.24 30.91 2.71
N SER A 44 51.95 30.56 3.77
CA SER A 44 53.29 31.10 4.06
C SER A 44 54.26 30.82 2.92
N PRO A 45 55.26 31.69 2.69
CA PRO A 45 56.31 31.43 1.70
C PRO A 45 57.21 30.29 2.19
N VAL A 46 57.68 29.46 1.26
CA VAL A 46 58.60 28.34 1.50
C VAL A 46 59.63 28.26 0.37
N SER A 47 60.75 27.56 0.57
CA SER A 47 61.56 27.12 -0.56
C SER A 47 60.78 26.07 -1.37
N ILE A 48 60.47 26.39 -2.62
CA ILE A 48 59.71 25.52 -3.54
C ILE A 48 60.62 24.70 -4.46
N SER A 49 61.90 25.06 -4.55
CA SER A 49 62.94 24.29 -5.24
C SER A 49 63.50 23.13 -4.41
N LEU A 50 63.50 23.24 -3.07
CA LEU A 50 64.03 22.21 -2.18
C LEU A 50 63.47 20.81 -2.49
N LYS A 51 64.38 19.85 -2.74
CA LYS A 51 64.12 18.45 -3.07
C LYS A 51 63.11 18.25 -4.21
N ARG A 52 63.01 19.20 -5.14
CA ARG A 52 62.09 19.14 -6.30
C ARG A 52 62.69 18.39 -7.49
N ASN A 53 61.85 18.03 -8.46
CA ASN A 53 62.33 17.44 -9.70
C ASN A 53 63.02 18.52 -10.56
N VAL A 54 64.27 18.27 -10.93
CA VAL A 54 65.09 19.14 -11.79
C VAL A 54 65.49 18.37 -13.04
N SER A 55 65.36 18.99 -14.21
CA SER A 55 65.97 18.53 -15.46
C SER A 55 67.10 19.47 -15.88
N VAL A 56 68.17 18.90 -16.42
CA VAL A 56 69.33 19.64 -16.93
C VAL A 56 69.70 19.09 -18.30
N THR A 57 70.07 19.95 -19.25
CA THR A 57 70.45 19.50 -20.61
C THR A 57 71.89 18.98 -20.70
N ASN A 58 72.70 19.12 -19.65
CA ASN A 58 74.08 18.64 -19.60
C ASN A 58 74.52 18.34 -18.15
N THR A 59 75.44 17.41 -17.95
CA THR A 59 76.14 17.12 -16.68
C THR A 59 77.46 16.42 -17.03
N CYS A 60 78.55 16.65 -16.28
CA CYS A 60 79.82 15.95 -16.51
C CYS A 60 79.82 14.49 -16.02
N GLY A 61 80.85 13.72 -16.38
CA GLY A 61 81.11 12.41 -15.79
C GLY A 61 80.44 11.20 -16.46
N ASN A 62 79.79 11.35 -17.62
CA ASN A 62 79.35 10.21 -18.46
C ASN A 62 80.55 9.30 -18.85
N SER A 63 81.69 9.93 -19.07
CA SER A 63 83.02 9.35 -18.98
C SER A 63 83.85 10.22 -18.03
N ARG A 64 84.80 9.63 -17.30
CA ARG A 64 85.66 10.37 -16.36
C ARG A 64 86.43 11.47 -17.09
N SER A 65 86.14 12.74 -16.79
CA SER A 65 86.68 13.89 -17.53
C SER A 65 87.51 14.84 -16.66
N GLU A 66 88.60 15.37 -17.22
CA GLU A 66 89.49 16.32 -16.54
C GLU A 66 88.96 17.75 -16.62
N TYR A 67 88.92 18.46 -15.48
CA TYR A 67 88.54 19.88 -15.39
C TYR A 67 89.51 20.68 -14.51
N CYS A 68 89.35 22.01 -14.52
CA CYS A 68 90.18 22.97 -13.80
C CYS A 68 89.39 24.20 -13.35
N GLU A 69 89.68 24.73 -12.16
CA GLU A 69 89.08 26.00 -11.73
C GLU A 69 89.73 27.21 -12.42
N LEU A 70 88.93 28.19 -12.84
CA LEU A 70 89.39 29.37 -13.60
C LEU A 70 90.31 30.30 -12.80
N SER A 71 90.23 30.28 -11.46
CA SER A 71 91.13 30.99 -10.56
C SER A 71 92.44 30.28 -10.27
N GLY A 72 92.59 29.01 -10.66
CA GLY A 72 93.71 28.16 -10.25
C GLY A 72 94.78 27.92 -11.33
N PRO A 73 95.97 27.44 -10.93
CA PRO A 73 96.87 26.76 -11.85
C PRO A 73 96.15 25.54 -12.45
N CYS A 74 96.33 25.33 -13.76
CA CYS A 74 95.69 24.25 -14.48
C CYS A 74 96.61 23.74 -15.60
N PRO A 75 97.20 22.53 -15.46
CA PRO A 75 97.09 21.65 -14.29
C PRO A 75 97.61 22.32 -12.99
N THR A 76 97.24 21.79 -11.83
CA THR A 76 97.58 22.34 -10.51
C THR A 76 99.09 22.47 -10.29
N ASP A 77 99.54 23.10 -9.20
CA ASP A 77 100.97 23.21 -8.88
C ASP A 77 101.68 21.84 -8.78
N ASP A 78 100.93 20.77 -8.42
CA ASP A 78 101.37 19.36 -8.44
C ASP A 78 101.33 18.69 -9.83
N GLY A 79 100.98 19.42 -10.88
CA GLY A 79 100.84 18.91 -12.25
C GLY A 79 99.59 18.04 -12.50
N LYS A 80 98.54 18.14 -11.68
CA LYS A 80 97.34 17.29 -11.75
C LYS A 80 96.09 18.04 -12.23
N TYR A 81 95.12 17.29 -12.74
CA TYR A 81 93.76 17.78 -13.02
C TYR A 81 92.78 17.36 -11.91
N LEU A 82 91.65 18.07 -11.80
CA LEU A 82 90.47 17.58 -11.09
C LEU A 82 89.67 16.69 -12.05
N TYR A 83 88.90 15.73 -11.52
CA TYR A 83 88.13 14.79 -12.32
C TYR A 83 86.65 14.86 -11.98
N CYS A 84 85.79 14.73 -13.00
CA CYS A 84 84.37 14.47 -12.82
C CYS A 84 84.03 13.07 -13.35
N ASP A 85 83.41 12.23 -12.52
CA ASP A 85 83.00 10.86 -12.82
C ASP A 85 81.66 10.56 -12.15
N ALA A 86 80.62 10.28 -12.93
CA ALA A 86 79.27 10.02 -12.40
C ALA A 86 79.15 8.66 -11.68
N SER A 87 80.11 7.74 -11.87
CA SER A 87 80.20 6.45 -11.18
C SER A 87 80.95 6.53 -9.84
N SER A 88 81.79 7.55 -9.65
CA SER A 88 82.54 7.79 -8.41
C SER A 88 81.63 8.28 -7.27
N SER A 89 81.96 7.92 -6.03
CA SER A 89 81.29 8.50 -4.85
C SER A 89 81.76 9.92 -4.54
N GLU A 90 82.96 10.30 -4.97
CA GLU A 90 83.66 11.53 -4.58
C GLU A 90 83.76 12.54 -5.74
N GLU A 91 83.85 12.06 -6.98
CA GLU A 91 84.05 12.88 -8.19
C GLU A 91 82.73 13.16 -8.95
N LYS A 92 81.57 12.86 -8.35
CA LYS A 92 80.26 13.04 -9.00
C LYS A 92 79.65 14.40 -8.68
N HIS A 93 79.09 15.03 -9.72
CA HIS A 93 78.39 16.32 -9.62
C HIS A 93 76.96 16.25 -10.18
N PRO A 94 76.10 15.35 -9.66
CA PRO A 94 74.74 15.11 -10.17
C PRO A 94 73.79 16.30 -9.97
N LYS A 95 72.82 16.42 -10.87
CA LYS A 95 71.76 17.45 -10.85
C LYS A 95 70.90 17.52 -9.56
N SER A 96 70.98 16.52 -8.68
CA SER A 96 70.36 16.55 -7.36
C SER A 96 71.00 17.60 -6.44
N TYR A 97 72.30 17.87 -6.62
CA TYR A 97 73.08 18.89 -5.89
C TYR A 97 72.79 20.33 -6.35
N LEU A 98 71.59 20.55 -6.91
CA LEU A 98 71.01 21.86 -7.19
C LEU A 98 69.92 22.23 -6.18
N VAL A 99 69.43 21.26 -5.39
CA VAL A 99 68.21 21.36 -4.59
C VAL A 99 68.23 20.45 -3.35
N ASP A 100 69.39 19.92 -2.96
CA ASP A 100 69.56 19.01 -1.81
C ASP A 100 69.77 19.73 -0.47
N ASN A 101 70.17 21.00 -0.51
CA ASN A 101 70.75 21.70 0.63
C ASN A 101 69.70 22.15 1.67
N GLU A 102 69.80 21.60 2.88
CA GLU A 102 69.05 22.03 4.08
C GLU A 102 69.96 22.64 5.16
N GLU A 103 71.30 22.54 5.02
CA GLU A 103 72.29 22.96 6.03
C GLU A 103 73.52 23.63 5.37
N PRO A 104 73.73 24.95 5.54
CA PRO A 104 74.73 25.73 4.77
C PRO A 104 76.23 25.37 4.90
N GLN A 105 76.60 24.34 5.67
CA GLN A 105 78.01 24.06 6.00
C GLN A 105 78.69 23.00 5.11
N LYS A 106 77.97 22.32 4.21
CA LYS A 106 78.54 21.33 3.29
C LYS A 106 78.19 21.67 1.83
N TYR A 107 79.18 22.13 1.08
CA TYR A 107 79.00 22.51 -0.32
C TYR A 107 79.07 21.30 -1.26
N THR A 108 77.90 20.71 -1.54
CA THR A 108 77.68 19.92 -2.76
C THR A 108 77.55 20.86 -3.98
N TRP A 109 77.76 20.34 -5.19
CA TRP A 109 77.46 21.09 -6.43
C TRP A 109 77.18 20.17 -7.62
N TRP A 110 76.28 20.61 -8.50
CA TRP A 110 76.15 20.09 -9.86
C TRP A 110 77.17 20.77 -10.79
N GLN A 111 77.63 20.06 -11.82
CA GLN A 111 78.61 20.56 -12.78
C GLN A 111 78.29 20.11 -14.22
N SER A 112 78.40 21.02 -15.18
CA SER A 112 78.35 20.70 -16.62
C SER A 112 79.66 20.07 -17.10
N GLN A 113 79.63 19.40 -18.26
CA GLN A 113 80.84 19.17 -19.04
C GLN A 113 81.53 20.49 -19.36
N ASN A 114 82.85 20.42 -19.58
CA ASN A 114 83.63 21.59 -19.95
C ASN A 114 83.66 21.86 -21.47
N TRP A 115 84.16 23.04 -21.85
CA TRP A 115 84.21 23.48 -23.24
C TRP A 115 85.17 22.62 -24.09
N PHE A 116 86.20 22.00 -23.49
CA PHE A 116 87.03 21.03 -24.21
C PHE A 116 86.24 19.79 -24.61
N GLU A 117 85.57 19.13 -23.66
CA GLU A 117 84.72 17.94 -23.92
C GLU A 117 83.65 18.24 -24.97
N THR A 118 82.94 19.36 -24.80
CA THR A 118 81.76 19.67 -25.62
C THR A 118 82.14 20.11 -27.05
N ASN A 119 83.35 20.63 -27.26
CA ASN A 119 83.90 20.84 -28.59
C ASN A 119 84.15 19.50 -29.31
N GLN A 120 84.70 18.49 -28.61
CA GLN A 120 84.93 17.16 -29.22
C GLN A 120 83.60 16.45 -29.58
N LEU A 121 82.53 16.73 -28.84
CA LEU A 121 81.18 16.24 -29.10
C LEU A 121 80.41 17.07 -30.15
N GLY A 122 81.01 18.12 -30.72
CA GLY A 122 80.36 19.01 -31.70
C GLY A 122 79.22 19.86 -31.13
N LEU A 123 79.06 19.90 -29.81
CA LEU A 123 78.01 20.68 -29.11
C LEU A 123 78.37 22.17 -29.01
N THR A 124 79.66 22.49 -29.08
CA THR A 124 80.22 23.83 -28.89
C THR A 124 81.37 24.10 -29.88
N ASN A 125 81.78 25.36 -29.98
CA ASN A 125 82.98 25.79 -30.69
C ASN A 125 83.51 27.11 -30.09
N THR A 126 84.63 27.62 -30.59
CA THR A 126 85.31 28.86 -30.11
C THR A 126 84.40 30.10 -30.04
N ASN A 127 83.34 30.16 -30.85
CA ASN A 127 82.38 31.28 -30.89
C ASN A 127 80.99 30.93 -30.30
N ASN A 128 80.70 29.65 -30.03
CA ASN A 128 79.45 29.19 -29.44
C ASN A 128 79.72 28.33 -28.19
N PRO A 129 79.58 28.91 -26.97
CA PRO A 129 79.79 28.20 -25.72
C PRO A 129 78.71 27.14 -25.45
N LEU A 130 78.92 26.33 -24.41
CA LEU A 130 77.88 25.41 -23.94
C LEU A 130 76.69 26.21 -23.41
N LYS A 131 75.50 25.89 -23.92
CA LYS A 131 74.23 26.43 -23.44
C LYS A 131 73.52 25.37 -22.60
N VAL A 132 73.20 25.69 -21.35
CA VAL A 132 72.58 24.74 -20.41
C VAL A 132 71.25 25.29 -19.91
N ASN A 133 70.21 24.48 -20.08
CA ASN A 133 68.89 24.73 -19.54
C ASN A 133 68.71 23.89 -18.27
N ILE A 134 68.47 24.54 -17.14
CA ILE A 134 68.15 23.91 -15.85
C ILE A 134 66.69 24.23 -15.56
N THR A 135 65.79 23.24 -15.66
CA THR A 135 64.35 23.43 -15.45
C THR A 135 63.92 22.77 -14.15
N LEU A 136 63.32 23.55 -13.25
CA LEU A 136 62.70 23.09 -12.01
C LEU A 136 61.19 23.03 -12.21
N SER A 137 60.61 21.84 -12.02
CA SER A 137 59.17 21.61 -12.19
C SER A 137 58.51 21.46 -10.83
N PHE A 138 57.62 22.38 -10.46
CA PHE A 138 56.98 22.34 -9.14
C PHE A 138 55.85 21.31 -9.07
N GLY A 139 55.24 20.94 -10.20
CA GLY A 139 54.14 19.97 -10.28
C GLY A 139 52.79 20.50 -9.81
N LYS A 140 52.73 21.77 -9.41
CA LYS A 140 51.54 22.59 -9.08
C LYS A 140 51.91 24.05 -9.39
N SER A 141 50.93 24.90 -9.58
CA SER A 141 51.03 26.37 -9.52
C SER A 141 51.57 26.90 -8.17
N TYR A 142 52.49 27.86 -8.26
CA TYR A 142 53.04 28.63 -7.14
C TYR A 142 53.17 30.10 -7.54
N HIS A 143 53.10 31.01 -6.56
CA HIS A 143 53.43 32.42 -6.73
C HIS A 143 54.83 32.64 -6.18
N ILE A 144 55.82 32.92 -7.05
CA ILE A 144 57.21 33.21 -6.67
C ILE A 144 57.20 34.57 -5.98
N SER A 145 57.07 34.59 -4.65
CA SER A 145 56.78 35.80 -3.84
C SER A 145 57.98 36.22 -2.97
N GLY A 146 59.18 35.92 -3.44
CA GLY A 146 60.46 36.21 -2.81
C GLY A 146 61.55 36.18 -3.88
N HIS A 147 62.68 35.57 -3.58
CA HIS A 147 63.79 35.44 -4.52
C HIS A 147 63.81 34.14 -5.33
N VAL A 148 64.39 34.22 -6.53
CA VAL A 148 65.10 33.13 -7.21
C VAL A 148 66.60 33.42 -7.06
N GLN A 149 67.29 32.59 -6.29
CA GLN A 149 68.71 32.70 -5.98
C GLN A 149 69.46 31.50 -6.55
N VAL A 150 70.51 31.75 -7.31
CA VAL A 150 71.43 30.72 -7.81
C VAL A 150 72.80 30.97 -7.20
N THR A 151 73.33 29.99 -6.47
CA THR A 151 74.64 30.06 -5.82
C THR A 151 75.65 29.25 -6.64
N PHE A 152 76.50 29.92 -7.41
CA PHE A 152 77.52 29.27 -8.23
C PHE A 152 78.69 28.80 -7.37
N TYR A 153 79.16 27.56 -7.58
CA TYR A 153 80.32 27.02 -6.86
C TYR A 153 81.61 27.70 -7.34
N THR A 154 81.75 27.84 -8.66
CA THR A 154 82.79 28.62 -9.37
C THR A 154 82.35 30.08 -9.58
N GLU A 155 83.07 30.81 -10.44
CA GLU A 155 82.64 32.10 -10.98
C GLU A 155 81.27 32.04 -11.66
N ARG A 156 80.57 33.18 -11.65
CA ARG A 156 79.24 33.35 -12.25
C ARG A 156 79.31 33.51 -13.78
N PRO A 157 78.27 33.12 -14.54
CA PRO A 157 78.22 33.26 -15.99
C PRO A 157 78.45 34.69 -16.48
N LYS A 158 79.05 34.84 -17.67
CA LYS A 158 79.05 36.12 -18.41
C LYS A 158 77.71 36.44 -19.04
N ALA A 159 76.88 35.43 -19.31
CA ALA A 159 75.50 35.61 -19.74
C ALA A 159 74.61 34.46 -19.23
N MET A 160 73.49 34.81 -18.59
CA MET A 160 72.42 33.89 -18.22
C MET A 160 71.08 34.64 -18.12
N PHE A 161 69.96 33.92 -18.10
CA PHE A 161 68.65 34.50 -17.78
C PHE A 161 67.75 33.50 -17.09
N ILE A 162 66.68 34.02 -16.49
CA ILE A 162 65.65 33.24 -15.80
C ILE A 162 64.34 33.45 -16.55
N GLU A 163 63.63 32.36 -16.85
CA GLU A 163 62.29 32.36 -17.46
C GLU A 163 61.34 31.45 -16.67
N LYS A 164 60.05 31.78 -16.67
CA LYS A 164 58.98 30.98 -16.03
C LYS A 164 58.03 30.40 -17.08
N SER A 165 57.31 29.35 -16.69
CA SER A 165 56.11 28.87 -17.38
C SER A 165 54.93 28.92 -16.41
N THR A 166 53.74 29.23 -16.93
CA THR A 166 52.45 29.16 -16.22
C THR A 166 51.63 27.92 -16.60
N ASP A 167 52.11 27.11 -17.54
CA ASP A 167 51.36 26.09 -18.30
C ASP A 167 52.10 24.75 -18.37
N ASP A 168 52.62 24.30 -17.23
CA ASP A 168 53.41 23.07 -17.04
C ASP A 168 54.60 22.86 -18.01
N GLY A 169 55.14 23.95 -18.55
CA GLY A 169 56.37 24.00 -19.33
C GLY A 169 56.20 24.13 -20.84
N HIS A 170 54.98 24.37 -21.34
CA HIS A 170 54.70 24.50 -22.78
C HIS A 170 55.15 25.85 -23.34
N THR A 171 54.83 26.96 -22.67
CA THR A 171 55.29 28.32 -23.03
C THR A 171 56.20 28.91 -21.96
N TRP A 172 57.05 29.87 -22.36
CA TRP A 172 58.10 30.42 -21.52
C TRP A 172 58.14 31.94 -21.62
N GLN A 173 58.23 32.58 -20.45
CA GLN A 173 58.23 34.04 -20.29
C GLN A 173 59.50 34.45 -19.52
N PRO A 174 60.40 35.26 -20.11
CA PRO A 174 61.56 35.81 -19.39
C PRO A 174 61.15 36.61 -18.15
N MET A 175 61.89 36.43 -17.07
CA MET A 175 61.73 37.16 -15.80
C MET A 175 62.81 38.23 -15.64
N GLN A 176 64.07 37.86 -15.91
CA GLN A 176 65.24 38.72 -15.70
C GLN A 176 66.44 38.19 -16.51
N TYR A 177 67.13 39.09 -17.19
CA TYR A 177 68.41 38.82 -17.86
C TYR A 177 69.60 39.28 -17.00
N PHE A 178 70.71 38.56 -17.10
CA PHE A 178 71.98 38.86 -16.43
C PHE A 178 73.12 38.70 -17.43
N ALA A 179 73.90 39.76 -17.65
CA ALA A 179 75.03 39.74 -18.58
C ALA A 179 76.23 40.51 -18.01
N SER A 180 77.45 40.29 -18.48
CA SER A 180 78.57 41.19 -18.22
C SER A 180 78.51 42.45 -19.10
N ARG A 181 77.69 42.40 -20.17
CA ARG A 181 77.36 43.46 -21.12
C ARG A 181 75.96 43.24 -21.67
N CYS A 182 74.96 43.93 -21.11
CA CYS A 182 73.54 43.75 -21.47
C CYS A 182 73.24 44.18 -22.91
N ASP A 183 73.94 45.21 -23.40
CA ASP A 183 73.88 45.69 -24.77
C ASP A 183 74.35 44.62 -25.77
N ASN A 184 75.46 43.96 -25.47
CA ASN A 184 76.09 42.96 -26.33
C ASN A 184 75.36 41.60 -26.27
N SER A 185 75.00 41.14 -25.07
CA SER A 185 74.40 39.80 -24.89
C SER A 185 72.93 39.72 -25.24
N TYR A 186 72.14 40.78 -25.02
CA TYR A 186 70.68 40.75 -25.16
C TYR A 186 70.08 41.97 -25.87
N ASN A 187 70.89 42.94 -26.32
CA ASN A 187 70.43 44.21 -26.89
C ASN A 187 69.46 44.96 -25.96
N MET A 188 69.82 45.01 -24.66
CA MET A 188 69.06 45.70 -23.60
C MET A 188 69.95 46.70 -22.86
N GLU A 189 69.36 47.79 -22.38
CA GLU A 189 70.03 48.68 -21.44
C GLU A 189 70.18 48.02 -20.05
N ALA A 190 71.24 48.36 -19.33
CA ALA A 190 71.55 47.79 -18.02
C ALA A 190 70.80 48.53 -16.89
N SER A 191 69.87 47.84 -16.23
CA SER A 191 69.18 48.30 -15.03
C SER A 191 69.79 47.69 -13.76
N ASN A 192 69.62 48.39 -12.64
CA ASN A 192 70.05 47.95 -11.30
C ASN A 192 68.92 48.02 -10.24
N SER A 193 67.72 48.44 -10.64
CA SER A 193 66.55 48.65 -9.78
C SER A 193 65.28 48.61 -10.64
N PRO A 194 64.18 47.98 -10.18
CA PRO A 194 62.94 47.90 -10.97
C PRO A 194 62.46 49.24 -11.51
N ASP A 195 62.00 49.25 -12.76
CA ASP A 195 61.38 50.40 -13.40
C ASP A 195 60.19 50.93 -12.57
N ALA A 196 60.26 52.21 -12.16
CA ALA A 196 59.26 52.82 -11.30
C ALA A 196 57.89 53.05 -11.99
N SER A 197 57.82 52.96 -13.32
CA SER A 197 56.59 53.11 -14.10
C SER A 197 55.89 51.78 -14.39
N ASP A 198 56.66 50.69 -14.56
CA ASP A 198 56.14 49.32 -14.59
C ASP A 198 57.10 48.35 -13.87
N PRO A 199 56.91 48.11 -12.56
CA PRO A 199 57.78 47.24 -11.76
C PRO A 199 57.90 45.78 -12.25
N PHE A 200 57.05 45.36 -13.18
CA PHE A 200 56.98 44.02 -13.74
C PHE A 200 57.69 43.88 -15.10
N LYS A 201 58.19 45.00 -15.65
CA LYS A 201 58.99 45.06 -16.88
C LYS A 201 60.23 44.15 -16.76
N VAL A 202 60.49 43.39 -17.83
CA VAL A 202 61.68 42.53 -17.93
C VAL A 202 62.90 43.38 -18.20
N GLU A 203 63.96 43.16 -17.42
CA GLU A 203 65.17 43.98 -17.43
C GLU A 203 66.43 43.10 -17.61
N CYS A 204 67.54 43.73 -17.99
CA CYS A 204 68.87 43.14 -17.90
C CYS A 204 69.70 43.85 -16.83
N THR A 205 70.52 43.11 -16.07
CA THR A 205 71.41 43.70 -15.06
C THR A 205 72.83 43.16 -15.15
N GLU A 206 73.81 44.03 -14.91
CA GLU A 206 75.24 43.69 -14.98
C GLU A 206 75.87 43.39 -13.61
N ARG A 207 75.15 43.74 -12.52
CA ARG A 207 75.60 43.63 -11.12
C ARG A 207 76.08 42.24 -10.71
N TYR A 208 75.49 41.19 -11.30
CA TYR A 208 75.71 39.80 -10.89
C TYR A 208 76.69 39.03 -11.79
N SER A 209 77.19 39.64 -12.86
CA SER A 209 78.05 38.97 -13.87
C SER A 209 79.53 39.35 -13.74
N LEU A 210 79.89 40.02 -12.64
CA LEU A 210 81.26 40.42 -12.32
C LEU A 210 82.09 39.24 -11.78
N PRO A 211 83.42 39.16 -12.05
CA PRO A 211 84.26 38.02 -11.67
C PRO A 211 84.44 37.76 -10.17
N ASN A 212 84.01 38.69 -9.30
CA ASN A 212 84.11 38.58 -7.85
C ASN A 212 82.72 38.50 -7.20
N PRO A 213 82.50 37.62 -6.20
CA PRO A 213 83.45 36.66 -5.65
C PRO A 213 83.73 35.48 -6.62
N ARG A 214 84.93 34.91 -6.52
CA ARG A 214 85.42 33.83 -7.39
C ARG A 214 84.76 32.47 -7.15
N LYS A 215 84.20 32.25 -5.96
CA LYS A 215 83.43 31.06 -5.57
C LYS A 215 82.23 31.47 -4.72
N LEU A 216 81.24 30.59 -4.63
CA LEU A 216 79.97 30.81 -3.90
C LEU A 216 79.26 32.11 -4.33
N GLY A 217 79.42 32.46 -5.62
CA GLY A 217 78.90 33.68 -6.20
C GLY A 217 77.40 33.60 -6.43
N LYS A 218 76.64 34.46 -5.74
CA LYS A 218 75.19 34.51 -5.89
C LYS A 218 74.75 35.35 -7.08
N VAL A 219 73.74 34.88 -7.79
CA VAL A 219 72.88 35.62 -8.74
C VAL A 219 71.47 35.62 -8.14
N VAL A 220 70.83 36.78 -8.04
CA VAL A 220 69.53 36.91 -7.36
C VAL A 220 68.57 37.73 -8.22
N PHE A 221 67.41 37.14 -8.53
CA PHE A 221 66.20 37.88 -8.89
C PHE A 221 65.31 37.95 -7.65
N ASP A 222 64.83 39.14 -7.29
CA ASP A 222 63.87 39.33 -6.21
C ASP A 222 62.55 39.89 -6.76
N SER A 223 61.46 39.16 -6.52
CA SER A 223 60.10 39.62 -6.82
C SER A 223 59.54 40.55 -5.75
N GLY A 224 60.01 40.45 -4.50
CA GLY A 224 59.41 41.12 -3.33
C GLY A 224 59.59 42.64 -3.38
N SER A 225 60.69 43.11 -3.97
CA SER A 225 60.92 44.54 -4.26
C SER A 225 60.06 45.11 -5.39
N ARG A 226 59.35 44.28 -6.18
CA ARG A 226 58.54 44.72 -7.33
C ARG A 226 57.07 45.01 -7.00
N TYR A 227 56.59 44.73 -5.78
CA TYR A 227 55.22 45.05 -5.36
C TYR A 227 55.10 45.28 -3.85
N HIS A 228 54.12 46.05 -3.40
CA HIS A 228 53.85 46.23 -1.98
C HIS A 228 53.00 45.07 -1.43
N VAL A 229 53.27 44.60 -0.21
CA VAL A 229 52.71 43.33 0.32
C VAL A 229 51.17 43.28 0.35
N CYS A 230 50.50 44.42 0.54
CA CYS A 230 49.04 44.53 0.51
C CYS A 230 48.43 44.41 -0.90
N ASP A 231 49.23 44.57 -1.95
CA ASP A 231 48.82 44.45 -3.35
C ASP A 231 48.93 43.02 -3.89
N TYR A 232 49.37 42.06 -3.06
CA TYR A 232 49.46 40.63 -3.43
C TYR A 232 48.16 40.13 -4.09
N GLN A 233 46.99 40.37 -3.47
CA GLN A 233 45.68 39.96 -3.99
C GLN A 233 45.14 40.85 -5.14
N THR A 234 46.01 41.50 -5.92
CA THR A 234 45.62 42.12 -7.20
C THR A 234 45.92 41.16 -8.35
N PRO A 235 45.07 41.08 -9.41
CA PRO A 235 45.33 40.21 -10.55
C PRO A 235 46.71 40.42 -11.16
N LYS A 236 47.10 41.68 -11.45
CA LYS A 236 48.42 42.02 -12.01
C LYS A 236 49.59 41.47 -11.19
N VAL A 237 49.47 41.40 -9.86
CA VAL A 237 50.51 40.79 -9.00
C VAL A 237 50.40 39.27 -9.00
N GLN A 238 49.22 38.65 -8.85
CA GLN A 238 49.10 37.19 -8.90
C GLN A 238 49.61 36.64 -10.24
N ASP A 239 49.18 37.21 -11.37
CA ASP A 239 49.61 36.80 -12.73
C ASP A 239 51.13 36.95 -12.93
N TYR A 240 51.73 38.00 -12.39
CA TYR A 240 53.18 38.22 -12.45
C TYR A 240 53.96 37.19 -11.62
N LEU A 241 53.51 36.86 -10.41
CA LEU A 241 54.20 35.90 -9.54
C LEU A 241 53.94 34.44 -9.94
N LEU A 242 52.85 34.15 -10.66
CA LEU A 242 52.41 32.79 -11.02
C LEU A 242 53.44 32.03 -11.87
N ALA A 243 53.81 30.83 -11.45
CA ALA A 243 54.64 29.88 -12.16
C ALA A 243 54.31 28.41 -11.78
N THR A 244 54.35 27.51 -12.75
CA THR A 244 54.37 26.04 -12.57
C THR A 244 55.79 25.48 -12.67
N ASN A 245 56.65 26.16 -13.41
CA ASN A 245 58.05 25.82 -13.63
C ASN A 245 58.91 27.10 -13.67
N VAL A 246 60.18 26.98 -13.30
CA VAL A 246 61.22 27.98 -13.56
C VAL A 246 62.36 27.32 -14.32
N ARG A 247 62.86 27.97 -15.36
CA ARG A 247 64.08 27.57 -16.07
C ARG A 247 65.14 28.65 -15.94
N ILE A 248 66.32 28.22 -15.52
CA ILE A 248 67.55 29.00 -15.58
C ILE A 248 68.28 28.60 -16.86
N ARG A 249 68.60 29.59 -17.69
CA ARG A 249 69.30 29.41 -18.97
C ARG A 249 70.68 30.02 -18.89
N LEU A 250 71.69 29.17 -18.96
CA LEU A 250 73.11 29.53 -18.91
C LEU A 250 73.62 29.65 -20.36
N GLU A 251 74.02 30.85 -20.77
CA GLU A 251 74.27 31.19 -22.19
C GLU A 251 75.75 31.47 -22.51
N TYR A 252 76.55 31.92 -21.53
CA TYR A 252 78.01 32.06 -21.66
C TYR A 252 78.71 31.86 -20.29
N PRO A 253 79.69 30.94 -20.15
CA PRO A 253 80.33 30.63 -18.88
C PRO A 253 81.26 31.75 -18.39
N ALA A 254 81.82 31.61 -17.19
CA ALA A 254 82.92 32.46 -16.78
C ALA A 254 84.16 32.15 -17.64
N THR A 255 84.80 33.19 -18.18
CA THR A 255 86.06 33.04 -18.94
C THR A 255 87.00 34.24 -18.71
N ASP A 256 88.29 34.01 -18.87
CA ASP A 256 89.35 35.02 -18.84
C ASP A 256 89.57 35.70 -20.22
N GLY A 257 88.92 35.22 -21.28
CA GLY A 257 89.10 35.70 -22.66
C GLY A 257 90.08 34.87 -23.48
N LEU A 258 90.80 33.93 -22.86
CA LEU A 258 91.78 33.08 -23.54
C LEU A 258 91.12 31.99 -24.39
N GLU A 259 89.80 31.76 -24.27
CA GLU A 259 89.06 30.81 -25.11
C GLU A 259 89.20 31.12 -26.61
N LYS A 260 89.38 32.40 -26.97
CA LYS A 260 89.58 32.87 -28.36
C LYS A 260 91.05 32.86 -28.81
N LEU A 261 91.99 32.58 -27.90
CA LEU A 261 93.43 32.66 -28.10
C LEU A 261 94.13 31.28 -27.94
N GLY A 262 93.37 30.18 -27.92
CA GLY A 262 93.89 28.83 -27.74
C GLY A 262 94.15 28.43 -26.28
N GLY A 263 93.53 29.12 -25.32
CA GLY A 263 93.60 28.79 -23.90
C GLY A 263 93.02 27.42 -23.54
N ASN A 264 93.33 26.92 -22.33
CA ASN A 264 92.92 25.59 -21.90
C ASN A 264 91.40 25.51 -21.62
N LEU A 265 90.65 25.02 -22.60
CA LEU A 265 89.19 24.93 -22.58
C LEU A 265 88.59 24.02 -21.48
N LYS A 266 89.41 23.24 -20.77
CA LYS A 266 89.00 22.47 -19.57
C LYS A 266 88.66 23.37 -18.36
N ARG A 267 89.00 24.66 -18.43
CA ARG A 267 88.72 25.68 -17.39
C ARG A 267 87.31 26.26 -17.44
N TYR A 268 86.56 26.03 -18.52
CA TYR A 268 85.27 26.70 -18.75
C TYR A 268 84.11 25.70 -18.71
N TYR A 269 83.31 25.78 -17.66
CA TYR A 269 82.10 25.00 -17.39
C TYR A 269 81.17 25.80 -16.48
N TYR A 270 80.00 25.25 -16.13
CA TYR A 270 79.13 25.79 -15.10
C TYR A 270 79.12 24.86 -13.89
N ALA A 271 79.24 25.41 -12.69
CA ALA A 271 79.04 24.67 -11.44
C ALA A 271 78.14 25.47 -10.48
N ILE A 272 77.08 24.84 -9.98
CA ILE A 272 76.08 25.46 -9.10
C ILE A 272 75.92 24.60 -7.85
N SER A 273 76.04 25.23 -6.69
CA SER A 273 75.98 24.61 -5.36
C SER A 273 74.58 24.61 -4.76
N ASP A 274 73.71 25.55 -5.16
CA ASP A 274 72.33 25.63 -4.70
C ASP A 274 71.45 26.50 -5.64
N ILE A 275 70.17 26.15 -5.74
CA ILE A 275 69.10 26.94 -6.36
C ILE A 275 67.94 27.07 -5.37
N GLU A 276 67.84 28.22 -4.72
CA GLU A 276 66.78 28.54 -3.77
C GLU A 276 65.70 29.39 -4.45
N ILE A 277 64.46 28.89 -4.50
CA ILE A 277 63.30 29.62 -5.01
C ILE A 277 62.28 29.79 -3.88
N THR A 278 62.05 31.01 -3.43
CA THR A 278 61.04 31.32 -2.41
C THR A 278 59.69 31.60 -3.05
N GLY A 279 58.66 30.82 -2.69
CA GLY A 279 57.31 30.98 -3.23
C GLY A 279 56.19 30.54 -2.30
N ARG A 280 54.98 31.02 -2.59
CA ARG A 280 53.73 30.63 -1.93
C ARG A 280 52.97 29.67 -2.83
N CYS A 281 52.30 28.70 -2.22
CA CYS A 281 51.46 27.75 -2.92
C CYS A 281 50.21 28.48 -3.46
N ASN A 282 49.87 28.36 -4.75
CA ASN A 282 48.69 29.05 -5.29
C ASN A 282 47.40 28.34 -4.83
N CYS A 283 46.54 29.10 -4.16
CA CYS A 283 45.23 28.65 -3.67
C CYS A 283 44.13 29.71 -3.88
N ASN A 284 44.31 30.62 -4.85
CA ASN A 284 43.37 31.70 -5.19
C ASN A 284 42.89 32.58 -4.01
N GLY A 285 43.63 32.59 -2.89
CA GLY A 285 43.27 33.31 -1.66
C GLY A 285 42.25 32.62 -0.74
N HIS A 286 41.96 31.33 -0.97
CA HIS A 286 41.00 30.54 -0.17
C HIS A 286 41.66 29.42 0.68
N ALA A 287 42.97 29.47 0.92
CA ALA A 287 43.63 28.52 1.83
C ALA A 287 44.86 29.11 2.52
N ARG A 288 45.02 28.77 3.81
CA ARG A 288 46.22 29.12 4.61
C ARG A 288 47.34 28.08 4.51
N PHE A 289 47.06 26.89 3.97
CA PHE A 289 48.00 25.77 3.92
C PHE A 289 47.93 25.01 2.60
N CYS A 290 49.04 24.36 2.27
CA CYS A 290 49.08 23.25 1.31
C CYS A 290 49.65 22.00 1.97
N THR A 291 48.98 20.88 1.79
CA THR A 291 49.34 19.55 2.29
C THR A 291 49.80 18.66 1.13
N GLY A 292 50.17 17.40 1.40
CA GLY A 292 50.61 16.45 0.37
C GLY A 292 52.13 16.40 0.14
N SER A 293 52.55 15.51 -0.75
CA SER A 293 53.96 15.31 -1.11
C SER A 293 54.48 16.48 -1.97
N LEU A 294 55.80 16.68 -2.06
CA LEU A 294 56.36 17.85 -2.77
C LEU A 294 55.84 18.00 -4.21
N MET A 295 55.75 16.92 -4.98
CA MET A 295 55.28 16.95 -6.37
C MET A 295 53.75 16.89 -6.52
N ASN A 296 53.01 16.45 -5.49
CA ASN A 296 51.54 16.53 -5.45
C ASN A 296 51.07 17.20 -4.16
N ARG A 297 51.35 18.50 -4.06
CA ARG A 297 50.73 19.35 -3.04
C ARG A 297 49.36 19.83 -3.50
N GLU A 298 48.46 19.99 -2.54
CA GLU A 298 47.09 20.44 -2.75
C GLU A 298 46.72 21.46 -1.66
N CYS A 299 45.81 22.38 -1.98
CA CYS A 299 45.39 23.43 -1.05
C CYS A 299 44.38 22.90 -0.03
N SER A 300 44.53 23.31 1.24
CA SER A 300 43.52 23.06 2.27
C SER A 300 42.39 24.09 2.16
N CYS A 301 41.44 23.85 1.26
CA CYS A 301 40.47 24.85 0.79
C CYS A 301 39.34 25.18 1.78
N GLU A 302 39.33 26.45 2.20
CA GLU A 302 38.30 27.13 2.99
C GLU A 302 37.29 27.85 2.06
N HIS A 303 36.53 28.83 2.57
CA HIS A 303 35.62 29.66 1.76
C HIS A 303 34.60 28.86 0.92
N ASN A 304 34.26 27.64 1.37
CA ASN A 304 33.45 26.67 0.65
C ASN A 304 33.97 26.33 -0.77
N THR A 305 35.28 26.43 -1.00
CA THR A 305 35.97 26.07 -2.25
C THR A 305 36.60 24.67 -2.20
N MET A 306 36.88 24.09 -3.35
CA MET A 306 37.60 22.84 -3.56
C MET A 306 38.33 22.88 -4.91
N GLY A 307 38.97 21.78 -5.29
CA GLY A 307 39.92 21.73 -6.40
C GLY A 307 41.35 21.84 -5.89
N ARG A 308 42.32 21.78 -6.81
CA ARG A 308 43.75 21.68 -6.45
C ARG A 308 44.34 23.00 -5.95
N ASP A 309 43.81 24.08 -6.49
CA ASP A 309 44.14 25.51 -6.32
C ASP A 309 42.96 26.27 -5.67
N CYS A 310 41.95 25.56 -5.15
CA CYS A 310 40.68 26.12 -4.66
C CYS A 310 39.86 26.84 -5.76
N GLU A 311 39.96 26.35 -7.00
CA GLU A 311 39.42 26.89 -8.24
C GLU A 311 37.94 26.55 -8.53
N VAL A 312 37.27 25.78 -7.66
CA VAL A 312 35.87 25.35 -7.82
C VAL A 312 35.09 25.54 -6.51
N CYS A 313 33.78 25.80 -6.58
CA CYS A 313 32.91 25.75 -5.40
C CYS A 313 32.57 24.31 -4.97
N LYS A 314 32.53 24.04 -3.66
CA LYS A 314 32.07 22.75 -3.10
C LYS A 314 30.65 22.40 -3.60
N PRO A 315 30.27 21.11 -3.66
CA PRO A 315 28.90 20.72 -3.98
C PRO A 315 27.91 21.41 -3.04
N LEU A 316 26.77 21.87 -3.57
CA LEU A 316 25.78 22.75 -2.93
C LEU A 316 26.19 24.23 -2.73
N PHE A 317 27.44 24.63 -2.96
CA PHE A 317 27.88 26.03 -2.76
C PHE A 317 27.96 26.86 -4.06
N ASN A 318 27.10 26.56 -5.04
CA ASN A 318 27.08 27.20 -6.36
C ASN A 318 25.88 28.17 -6.51
N ASN A 319 25.53 28.91 -5.46
CA ASN A 319 24.46 29.91 -5.51
C ASN A 319 24.92 31.27 -6.08
N ARG A 320 26.23 31.41 -6.33
CA ARG A 320 26.86 32.47 -7.12
C ARG A 320 28.06 31.89 -7.89
N PRO A 321 28.59 32.56 -8.93
CA PRO A 321 29.82 32.12 -9.60
C PRO A 321 31.01 32.07 -8.65
N TRP A 322 31.95 31.16 -8.90
CA TRP A 322 33.27 31.17 -8.25
C TRP A 322 34.07 32.41 -8.66
N SER A 323 34.88 32.94 -7.74
CA SER A 323 35.88 33.97 -8.03
C SER A 323 36.99 33.95 -6.98
N PRO A 324 38.25 34.28 -7.34
CA PRO A 324 39.37 34.31 -6.39
C PRO A 324 39.15 35.41 -5.34
N ALA A 325 39.70 35.24 -4.15
CA ALA A 325 39.64 36.27 -3.10
C ALA A 325 40.35 37.57 -3.54
N ASN A 326 39.84 38.72 -3.08
CA ASN A 326 40.41 40.03 -3.39
C ASN A 326 41.06 40.67 -2.15
N LYS A 327 41.45 41.95 -2.22
CA LYS A 327 42.08 42.68 -1.10
C LYS A 327 41.29 42.69 0.22
N THR A 328 39.97 42.55 0.19
CA THR A 328 39.09 42.77 1.36
C THR A 328 38.07 41.67 1.62
N HIS A 329 37.74 40.84 0.62
CA HIS A 329 36.72 39.79 0.71
C HIS A 329 37.29 38.43 0.30
N GLY A 330 36.92 37.39 1.04
CA GLY A 330 37.28 35.99 0.74
C GLY A 330 36.58 35.39 -0.48
N ASN A 331 35.58 36.08 -1.03
CA ASN A 331 34.78 35.68 -2.20
C ASN A 331 34.26 34.23 -2.13
N GLU A 332 33.74 33.88 -0.96
CA GLU A 332 33.32 32.53 -0.60
C GLU A 332 32.18 31.97 -1.48
N CYS A 333 32.18 30.67 -1.68
CA CYS A 333 31.13 29.98 -2.40
C CYS A 333 29.85 29.91 -1.53
N GLN A 334 28.71 30.27 -2.10
CA GLN A 334 27.45 30.50 -1.39
C GLN A 334 26.51 29.29 -1.50
N GLU A 335 25.94 28.85 -0.39
CA GLU A 335 25.04 27.69 -0.33
C GLU A 335 23.72 27.93 -1.11
N CYS A 336 23.30 26.91 -1.85
CA CYS A 336 22.04 26.86 -2.59
C CYS A 336 20.87 26.44 -1.70
N GLN A 337 19.69 27.03 -1.91
CA GLN A 337 18.51 26.82 -1.07
C GLN A 337 17.76 25.50 -1.36
N CYS A 338 18.49 24.38 -1.37
CA CYS A 338 17.99 23.06 -1.78
C CYS A 338 17.21 22.30 -0.70
N ASN A 339 16.62 22.99 0.29
CA ASN A 339 15.78 22.41 1.36
C ASN A 339 16.36 21.19 2.11
N GLY A 340 17.69 21.03 2.16
CA GLY A 340 18.35 19.83 2.70
C GLY A 340 18.13 18.54 1.88
N ARG A 341 17.66 18.67 0.63
CA ARG A 341 17.27 17.57 -0.28
C ARG A 341 18.22 17.37 -1.45
N GLY A 342 18.80 18.45 -2.00
CA GLY A 342 19.76 18.37 -3.10
C GLY A 342 21.11 17.79 -2.68
N THR A 343 21.88 17.27 -3.63
CA THR A 343 23.27 16.83 -3.44
C THR A 343 24.30 17.79 -4.04
N SER A 344 23.86 18.60 -5.00
CA SER A 344 24.64 19.66 -5.63
C SER A 344 23.69 20.70 -6.23
N CYS A 345 24.24 21.78 -6.78
CA CYS A 345 23.50 22.78 -7.54
C CYS A 345 24.39 23.36 -8.62
N ILE A 346 23.80 24.03 -9.61
CA ILE A 346 24.49 24.69 -10.72
C ILE A 346 23.96 26.12 -10.82
N TYR A 347 24.85 27.12 -10.81
CA TYR A 347 24.45 28.53 -10.91
C TYR A 347 23.77 28.82 -12.26
N ASN A 348 22.62 29.49 -12.23
CA ASN A 348 21.93 29.98 -13.42
C ASN A 348 21.97 31.52 -13.45
N SER A 349 22.67 32.09 -14.43
CA SER A 349 22.86 33.54 -14.57
C SER A 349 21.60 34.30 -15.00
N THR A 350 20.63 33.64 -15.63
CA THR A 350 19.34 34.24 -16.02
C THR A 350 18.39 34.35 -14.82
N LEU A 351 18.46 33.39 -13.88
CA LEU A 351 17.61 33.34 -12.69
C LEU A 351 18.28 33.97 -11.45
N GLY A 352 19.61 34.07 -11.43
CA GLY A 352 20.38 34.72 -10.36
C GLY A 352 20.70 33.83 -9.15
N TYR A 353 20.39 32.53 -9.21
CA TYR A 353 20.59 31.58 -8.10
C TYR A 353 21.00 30.17 -8.60
N GLY A 354 21.35 29.29 -7.67
CA GLY A 354 21.81 27.93 -7.95
C GLY A 354 20.69 26.90 -8.04
N LEU A 355 20.51 26.29 -9.21
CA LEU A 355 19.51 25.25 -9.47
C LEU A 355 19.94 23.91 -8.88
N CYS A 356 19.15 23.37 -7.97
CA CYS A 356 19.45 22.13 -7.27
C CYS A 356 19.46 20.90 -8.19
N LYS A 357 20.26 19.90 -7.81
CA LYS A 357 20.46 18.62 -8.51
C LYS A 357 20.55 17.48 -7.50
N GLY A 358 20.09 16.30 -7.92
CA GLY A 358 20.02 15.11 -7.07
C GLY A 358 19.05 15.26 -5.89
N CYS A 359 17.90 15.90 -6.10
CA CYS A 359 16.85 16.03 -5.09
C CYS A 359 16.41 14.65 -4.57
N ARG A 360 16.58 14.43 -3.27
CA ARG A 360 16.27 13.15 -2.59
C ARG A 360 14.81 13.10 -2.12
N ASN A 361 14.39 11.98 -1.54
CA ASN A 361 13.09 11.82 -0.87
C ASN A 361 11.88 12.20 -1.75
N ASN A 362 11.94 11.87 -3.04
CA ASN A 362 10.85 12.11 -4.00
C ASN A 362 10.50 13.60 -4.17
N THR A 363 11.49 14.48 -4.02
CA THR A 363 11.37 15.93 -4.28
C THR A 363 11.94 16.33 -5.65
N GLU A 364 11.42 17.42 -6.21
CA GLU A 364 11.90 18.05 -7.44
C GLU A 364 11.65 19.57 -7.41
N GLY A 365 11.86 20.24 -8.56
CA GLY A 365 11.87 21.70 -8.65
C GLY A 365 13.25 22.28 -8.38
N ASP A 366 13.42 23.57 -8.71
CA ASP A 366 14.70 24.25 -8.70
C ASP A 366 15.35 24.33 -7.30
N HIS A 367 14.53 24.20 -6.24
CA HIS A 367 14.92 24.20 -4.84
C HIS A 367 14.66 22.87 -4.13
N CYS A 368 14.34 21.79 -4.87
CA CYS A 368 13.78 20.55 -4.33
C CYS A 368 12.52 20.81 -3.47
N ASP A 369 11.66 21.73 -3.93
CA ASP A 369 10.51 22.33 -3.25
C ASP A 369 9.16 21.66 -3.56
N LYS A 370 9.10 20.82 -4.59
CA LYS A 370 7.91 20.11 -5.06
C LYS A 370 8.08 18.60 -4.85
N CYS A 371 7.00 17.84 -4.97
CA CYS A 371 7.06 16.37 -5.02
C CYS A 371 7.04 15.92 -6.48
N VAL A 372 7.80 14.87 -6.80
CA VAL A 372 7.80 14.24 -8.14
C VAL A 372 6.44 13.63 -8.49
N ASP A 373 6.22 13.33 -9.77
CA ASP A 373 5.02 12.60 -10.21
C ASP A 373 4.78 11.35 -9.35
N LYS A 374 3.50 11.09 -9.07
CA LYS A 374 3.00 10.02 -8.18
C LYS A 374 3.38 10.16 -6.69
N PHE A 375 3.88 11.31 -6.26
CA PHE A 375 4.01 11.70 -4.85
C PHE A 375 3.35 13.06 -4.60
N PHE A 376 2.76 13.28 -3.42
CA PHE A 376 2.10 14.52 -3.04
C PHE A 376 2.63 15.10 -1.72
N ARG A 377 2.40 16.40 -1.49
CA ARG A 377 2.94 17.13 -0.35
C ARG A 377 2.13 16.91 0.94
N ASP A 378 2.79 16.36 1.97
CA ASP A 378 2.23 16.25 3.33
C ASP A 378 2.42 17.58 4.11
N LEU A 379 1.41 18.45 4.04
CA LEU A 379 1.42 19.78 4.67
C LEU A 379 1.60 19.76 6.20
N ALA A 380 1.42 18.62 6.89
CA ALA A 380 1.67 18.54 8.32
C ALA A 380 3.17 18.53 8.69
N LYS A 381 4.06 18.33 7.70
CA LYS A 381 5.51 18.23 7.88
C LYS A 381 6.25 19.40 7.21
N PRO A 382 7.40 19.84 7.74
CA PRO A 382 8.24 20.83 7.07
C PRO A 382 8.88 20.23 5.79
N LEU A 383 9.29 21.10 4.87
CA LEU A 383 9.79 20.70 3.54
C LEU A 383 11.09 19.89 3.60
N ASN A 384 11.87 20.05 4.68
CA ASN A 384 13.08 19.29 4.99
C ASN A 384 12.82 17.98 5.77
N ASP A 385 11.56 17.55 5.98
CA ASP A 385 11.23 16.23 6.52
C ASP A 385 11.35 15.11 5.47
N ALA A 386 11.93 13.97 5.84
CA ALA A 386 12.24 12.87 4.93
C ALA A 386 11.00 12.20 4.29
N GLY A 387 9.83 12.36 4.90
CA GLY A 387 8.51 11.94 4.43
C GLY A 387 7.58 13.11 4.13
N ALA A 388 8.11 14.29 3.76
CA ALA A 388 7.36 15.46 3.32
C ALA A 388 6.61 15.27 1.99
N CYS A 389 7.04 14.28 1.17
CA CYS A 389 6.40 13.81 -0.05
C CYS A 389 5.95 12.35 0.14
N VAL A 390 4.64 12.11 0.05
CA VAL A 390 3.97 10.83 0.32
C VAL A 390 3.47 10.24 -1.00
N ALA A 391 3.58 8.92 -1.18
CA ALA A 391 3.16 8.26 -2.41
C ALA A 391 1.64 8.40 -2.65
N CYS A 392 1.26 8.64 -3.91
CA CYS A 392 -0.15 8.74 -4.31
C CYS A 392 -0.92 7.43 -4.06
N ASP A 393 -0.27 6.27 -4.20
CA ASP A 393 -0.86 4.93 -4.00
C ASP A 393 -2.22 4.73 -4.71
N CYS A 394 -2.42 5.32 -5.89
CA CYS A 394 -3.67 5.19 -6.62
C CYS A 394 -3.90 3.73 -7.06
N PHE A 395 -5.11 3.21 -6.86
CA PHE A 395 -5.49 1.86 -7.24
C PHE A 395 -5.63 1.76 -8.77
N PRO A 396 -4.82 0.95 -9.48
CA PRO A 396 -4.72 1.03 -10.94
C PRO A 396 -6.05 0.82 -11.68
N ASP A 397 -6.89 -0.10 -11.21
CA ASP A 397 -8.16 -0.42 -11.85
C ASP A 397 -9.23 0.68 -11.68
N GLY A 398 -9.11 1.51 -10.63
CA GLY A 398 -10.12 2.50 -10.24
C GLY A 398 -9.85 3.94 -10.71
N ILE A 399 -8.76 4.18 -11.45
CA ILE A 399 -8.35 5.51 -11.93
C ILE A 399 -8.48 5.69 -13.45
N VAL A 400 -8.43 6.95 -13.90
CA VAL A 400 -8.43 7.33 -15.32
C VAL A 400 -7.08 7.90 -15.81
N ASN A 401 -6.05 7.91 -14.96
CA ASN A 401 -4.75 8.54 -15.23
C ASN A 401 -3.56 7.58 -15.01
N ASN A 402 -2.33 8.08 -15.09
CA ASN A 402 -1.09 7.29 -14.96
C ASN A 402 -0.73 6.87 -13.51
N GLY A 403 -1.61 7.06 -12.52
CA GLY A 403 -1.32 6.91 -11.08
C GLY A 403 -0.85 8.19 -10.38
N SER A 404 -1.01 9.35 -11.03
CA SER A 404 -0.78 10.67 -10.44
C SER A 404 -1.97 11.12 -9.58
N CYS A 405 -1.71 12.01 -8.63
CA CYS A 405 -2.72 12.57 -7.73
C CYS A 405 -2.51 14.08 -7.54
N LEU A 406 -3.53 14.77 -7.02
CA LEU A 406 -3.54 16.23 -6.92
C LEU A 406 -2.39 16.77 -6.03
N GLN A 407 -1.54 17.61 -6.61
CA GLN A 407 -0.47 18.33 -5.89
C GLN A 407 -0.99 19.50 -5.06
N ASN A 408 -2.07 20.14 -5.52
CA ASN A 408 -2.73 21.27 -4.89
C ASN A 408 -4.20 20.93 -4.62
N ALA A 409 -4.77 21.46 -3.55
CA ALA A 409 -6.19 21.30 -3.27
C ALA A 409 -7.05 22.10 -4.27
N THR A 410 -8.24 21.58 -4.58
CA THR A 410 -9.29 22.29 -5.33
C THR A 410 -10.39 22.74 -4.36
N SER A 411 -11.47 23.32 -4.88
CA SER A 411 -12.67 23.63 -4.08
C SER A 411 -13.42 22.38 -3.57
N THR A 412 -13.16 21.21 -4.15
CA THR A 412 -13.87 19.94 -3.87
C THR A 412 -12.96 18.84 -3.34
N GLU A 413 -11.67 18.86 -3.66
CA GLU A 413 -10.74 17.75 -3.42
C GLU A 413 -9.46 18.22 -2.72
N LYS A 414 -8.89 17.34 -1.89
CA LYS A 414 -7.66 17.62 -1.13
C LYS A 414 -6.42 17.18 -1.89
N ILE A 415 -5.27 17.75 -1.50
CA ILE A 415 -3.95 17.27 -1.92
C ILE A 415 -3.86 15.75 -1.66
N GLY A 416 -3.33 15.02 -2.63
CA GLY A 416 -3.23 13.56 -2.59
C GLY A 416 -4.47 12.80 -3.11
N GLN A 417 -5.54 13.47 -3.56
CA GLN A 417 -6.68 12.78 -4.19
C GLN A 417 -6.30 12.25 -5.59
N CYS A 418 -6.53 10.97 -5.83
CA CYS A 418 -6.38 10.33 -7.15
C CYS A 418 -7.60 10.60 -8.03
N THR A 419 -7.41 10.66 -9.36
CA THR A 419 -8.52 10.91 -10.31
C THR A 419 -9.28 9.61 -10.60
N CYS A 420 -10.43 9.42 -9.94
CA CYS A 420 -11.19 8.17 -9.99
C CYS A 420 -12.01 8.01 -11.28
N LYS A 421 -12.27 6.75 -11.67
CA LYS A 421 -13.31 6.37 -12.63
C LYS A 421 -14.71 6.86 -12.17
N PRO A 422 -15.71 6.94 -13.08
CA PRO A 422 -17.11 7.05 -12.70
C PRO A 422 -17.48 6.00 -11.63
N ASN A 423 -18.38 6.38 -10.73
CA ASN A 423 -18.92 5.54 -9.65
C ASN A 423 -17.90 4.98 -8.62
N VAL A 424 -16.59 5.27 -8.77
CA VAL A 424 -15.52 4.98 -7.80
C VAL A 424 -15.28 6.18 -6.88
N TYR A 425 -14.82 5.95 -5.65
CA TYR A 425 -14.35 6.97 -4.70
C TYR A 425 -13.25 6.45 -3.77
N GLY A 426 -12.92 7.23 -2.75
CA GLY A 426 -11.77 7.01 -1.85
C GLY A 426 -10.55 7.81 -2.31
N ARG A 427 -9.60 8.08 -1.39
CA ARG A 427 -8.37 8.84 -1.75
C ARG A 427 -7.56 8.12 -2.83
N LYS A 428 -7.56 6.78 -2.78
CA LYS A 428 -6.84 5.89 -3.70
C LYS A 428 -7.71 5.43 -4.88
N CYS A 429 -8.99 5.79 -4.95
CA CYS A 429 -9.96 5.26 -5.92
C CYS A 429 -10.12 3.73 -5.80
N ASP A 430 -10.26 3.25 -4.57
CA ASP A 430 -10.20 1.85 -4.15
C ASP A 430 -11.56 1.25 -3.79
N GLN A 431 -12.66 2.02 -3.90
CA GLN A 431 -13.99 1.64 -3.39
C GLN A 431 -15.11 2.15 -4.29
N CYS A 432 -16.26 1.46 -4.31
CA CYS A 432 -17.47 1.95 -4.97
C CYS A 432 -18.19 3.01 -4.15
N LYS A 433 -18.71 4.06 -4.80
CA LYS A 433 -19.56 5.07 -4.13
C LYS A 433 -20.76 4.40 -3.45
N PRO A 434 -21.29 4.98 -2.36
CA PRO A 434 -22.60 4.58 -1.82
C PRO A 434 -23.65 4.46 -2.93
N GLY A 435 -24.50 3.43 -2.84
CA GLY A 435 -25.43 3.06 -3.91
C GLY A 435 -24.83 2.28 -5.10
N HIS A 436 -23.54 1.89 -5.04
CA HIS A 436 -22.87 1.11 -6.09
C HIS A 436 -22.06 -0.07 -5.53
N TRP A 437 -21.75 -1.04 -6.38
CA TRP A 437 -21.02 -2.28 -6.07
C TRP A 437 -20.15 -2.77 -7.22
N GLY A 438 -19.32 -3.78 -6.98
CA GLY A 438 -18.65 -4.56 -8.03
C GLY A 438 -17.19 -4.22 -8.32
N PHE A 439 -16.51 -3.42 -7.50
CA PHE A 439 -15.12 -2.97 -7.74
C PHE A 439 -14.12 -4.11 -8.09
N THR A 440 -14.34 -5.30 -7.53
CA THR A 440 -13.45 -6.48 -7.64
C THR A 440 -13.94 -7.57 -8.60
N ILE A 441 -15.06 -7.36 -9.32
CA ILE A 441 -15.52 -8.25 -10.38
C ILE A 441 -15.19 -7.66 -11.77
N PRO A 442 -15.03 -8.47 -12.83
CA PRO A 442 -14.75 -7.93 -14.16
C PRO A 442 -15.94 -7.13 -14.74
N PRO A 443 -15.72 -5.97 -15.39
CA PRO A 443 -14.44 -5.26 -15.54
C PRO A 443 -13.98 -4.59 -14.24
N LEU A 444 -12.71 -4.81 -13.86
CA LEU A 444 -12.18 -4.36 -12.57
C LEU A 444 -12.19 -2.82 -12.43
N GLY A 445 -12.53 -2.38 -11.22
CA GLY A 445 -12.65 -0.97 -10.86
C GLY A 445 -13.82 -0.23 -11.51
N GLU A 446 -14.79 -0.92 -12.11
CA GLU A 446 -16.01 -0.30 -12.65
C GLU A 446 -17.24 -0.66 -11.79
N CYS A 447 -17.78 0.35 -11.12
CA CYS A 447 -18.83 0.18 -10.13
C CYS A 447 -20.23 0.34 -10.73
N GLN A 448 -21.04 -0.70 -10.59
CA GLN A 448 -22.41 -0.79 -11.09
C GLN A 448 -23.41 -0.28 -10.03
N ASP A 449 -24.52 0.31 -10.46
CA ASP A 449 -25.61 0.71 -9.56
C ASP A 449 -26.20 -0.48 -8.79
N CYS A 450 -26.49 -0.26 -7.50
CA CYS A 450 -27.18 -1.23 -6.66
C CYS A 450 -28.64 -1.47 -7.09
N ASN A 451 -29.29 -0.48 -7.72
CA ASN A 451 -30.70 -0.50 -8.13
C ASN A 451 -31.69 -0.95 -7.04
N CYS A 452 -31.39 -0.70 -5.75
CA CYS A 452 -32.26 -1.11 -4.65
C CYS A 452 -33.63 -0.43 -4.73
N THR A 453 -34.70 -1.23 -4.72
CA THR A 453 -36.06 -0.69 -4.73
C THR A 453 -36.39 -0.14 -3.35
N SER A 454 -36.57 1.17 -3.20
CA SER A 454 -36.81 1.85 -1.91
C SER A 454 -37.96 1.23 -1.11
N PHE A 455 -39.10 0.98 -1.75
CA PHE A 455 -40.28 0.37 -1.12
C PHE A 455 -40.04 -1.05 -0.58
N GLY A 456 -39.14 -1.82 -1.22
CA GLY A 456 -38.80 -3.19 -0.85
C GLY A 456 -37.54 -3.33 0.01
N THR A 457 -36.76 -2.25 0.15
CA THR A 457 -35.50 -2.22 0.91
C THR A 457 -35.75 -1.64 2.30
N ARG A 458 -35.09 -2.19 3.33
CA ARG A 458 -35.23 -1.77 4.72
C ARG A 458 -34.79 -0.31 4.88
N GLY A 459 -35.71 0.54 5.36
CA GLY A 459 -35.45 1.98 5.54
C GLY A 459 -35.32 2.78 4.23
N GLY A 460 -35.67 2.21 3.07
CA GLY A 460 -35.59 2.92 1.78
C GLY A 460 -34.18 3.16 1.24
N SER A 461 -33.15 2.51 1.81
CA SER A 461 -31.77 2.72 1.39
C SER A 461 -31.52 2.32 -0.07
N ILE A 462 -30.68 3.10 -0.76
CA ILE A 462 -30.13 2.77 -2.08
C ILE A 462 -28.88 1.90 -1.99
N GLU A 463 -28.33 1.69 -0.79
CA GLU A 463 -27.09 0.96 -0.57
C GLU A 463 -27.28 -0.56 -0.58
N CYS A 464 -26.33 -1.24 -1.22
CA CYS A 464 -26.21 -2.69 -1.26
C CYS A 464 -24.82 -3.15 -0.83
N ASN A 465 -24.66 -4.46 -0.66
CA ASN A 465 -23.35 -5.07 -0.41
C ASN A 465 -22.40 -4.85 -1.60
N GLN A 466 -21.29 -4.15 -1.37
CA GLN A 466 -20.34 -3.73 -2.43
C GLN A 466 -19.66 -4.89 -3.19
N MET A 467 -19.72 -6.13 -2.70
CA MET A 467 -19.14 -7.30 -3.36
C MET A 467 -20.12 -8.06 -4.27
N ASN A 468 -21.42 -8.05 -3.97
CA ASN A 468 -22.41 -8.90 -4.66
C ASN A 468 -23.74 -8.21 -5.01
N GLY A 469 -23.87 -6.91 -4.79
CA GLY A 469 -25.04 -6.14 -5.19
C GLY A 469 -26.30 -6.38 -4.34
N GLN A 470 -26.25 -7.22 -3.31
CA GLN A 470 -27.44 -7.56 -2.53
C GLN A 470 -27.91 -6.39 -1.66
N CYS A 471 -29.10 -5.88 -1.97
CA CYS A 471 -29.82 -4.88 -1.18
C CYS A 471 -30.41 -5.51 0.10
N THR A 472 -30.61 -4.70 1.15
CA THR A 472 -31.12 -5.19 2.44
C THR A 472 -32.65 -5.24 2.45
N CYS A 473 -33.24 -6.35 2.02
CA CYS A 473 -34.70 -6.46 1.82
C CYS A 473 -35.51 -6.42 3.12
N LYS A 474 -36.77 -5.98 3.02
CA LYS A 474 -37.78 -6.09 4.08
C LYS A 474 -38.15 -7.57 4.34
N GLU A 475 -38.89 -7.82 5.41
CA GLU A 475 -39.29 -9.19 5.79
C GLU A 475 -40.19 -9.86 4.74
N THR A 476 -40.92 -9.09 3.93
CA THR A 476 -41.88 -9.58 2.93
C THR A 476 -41.34 -9.61 1.49
N THR A 477 -40.14 -9.06 1.23
CA THR A 477 -39.54 -8.90 -0.12
C THR A 477 -38.23 -9.69 -0.31
N GLN A 478 -37.87 -9.95 -1.56
CA GLN A 478 -36.69 -10.74 -1.95
C GLN A 478 -36.11 -10.27 -3.31
N GLY A 479 -35.03 -10.94 -3.74
CA GLY A 479 -34.26 -10.61 -4.94
C GLY A 479 -33.06 -9.72 -4.62
N GLN A 480 -32.12 -9.62 -5.57
CA GLN A 480 -30.90 -8.81 -5.41
C GLN A 480 -31.26 -7.33 -5.15
N HIS A 481 -32.26 -6.81 -5.86
CA HIS A 481 -32.74 -5.43 -5.81
C HIS A 481 -33.98 -5.23 -4.90
N CYS A 482 -34.36 -6.26 -4.14
CA CYS A 482 -35.55 -6.31 -3.28
C CYS A 482 -36.87 -5.98 -4.01
N ASN A 483 -36.96 -6.38 -5.27
CA ASN A 483 -38.02 -6.04 -6.23
C ASN A 483 -39.13 -7.09 -6.37
N GLU A 484 -39.07 -8.21 -5.63
CA GLU A 484 -40.10 -9.26 -5.63
C GLU A 484 -40.71 -9.50 -4.24
N CYS A 485 -41.93 -10.05 -4.19
CA CYS A 485 -42.47 -10.67 -2.98
C CYS A 485 -41.86 -12.04 -2.67
N LYS A 486 -41.68 -12.33 -1.38
CA LYS A 486 -41.39 -13.69 -0.89
C LYS A 486 -42.55 -14.64 -1.16
N PHE A 487 -42.25 -15.93 -1.19
CA PHE A 487 -43.26 -16.98 -1.24
C PHE A 487 -44.30 -16.82 -0.10
N GLY A 488 -45.58 -16.95 -0.44
CA GLY A 488 -46.68 -16.66 0.49
C GLY A 488 -47.11 -15.19 0.55
N TYR A 489 -46.56 -14.32 -0.31
CA TYR A 489 -46.95 -12.92 -0.45
C TYR A 489 -47.10 -12.50 -1.93
N HIS A 490 -47.89 -11.45 -2.20
CA HIS A 490 -48.20 -10.94 -3.54
C HIS A 490 -48.40 -9.41 -3.57
N GLY A 491 -48.62 -8.86 -4.77
CA GLY A 491 -49.11 -7.50 -4.99
C GLY A 491 -48.03 -6.44 -5.21
N PHE A 492 -46.79 -6.83 -5.47
CA PHE A 492 -45.66 -5.91 -5.68
C PHE A 492 -45.00 -6.09 -7.05
N PRO A 493 -44.64 -4.99 -7.74
CA PRO A 493 -44.98 -3.59 -7.46
C PRO A 493 -46.35 -3.21 -8.06
N GLN A 494 -47.23 -2.59 -7.26
CA GLN A 494 -48.49 -2.00 -7.74
C GLN A 494 -48.84 -0.71 -6.97
N GLY A 495 -48.69 0.45 -7.62
CA GLY A 495 -49.11 1.75 -7.07
C GLY A 495 -48.18 2.32 -5.98
N GLU A 496 -48.55 3.51 -5.48
CA GLU A 496 -47.69 4.35 -4.61
C GLU A 496 -47.61 3.88 -3.15
N ALA A 497 -48.36 2.83 -2.76
CA ALA A 497 -48.32 2.21 -1.44
C ALA A 497 -48.88 0.78 -1.47
N GLU A 498 -48.42 -0.19 -0.67
CA GLU A 498 -47.21 -0.31 0.15
C GLU A 498 -47.07 -1.81 0.47
N GLU A 499 -45.84 -2.33 0.43
CA GLU A 499 -45.44 -3.68 0.86
C GLU A 499 -46.14 -4.90 0.23
N CYS A 500 -45.46 -6.06 0.31
CA CYS A 500 -46.01 -7.34 -0.17
C CYS A 500 -47.07 -7.87 0.80
N LYS A 501 -48.26 -8.18 0.27
CA LYS A 501 -49.44 -8.60 1.04
C LYS A 501 -49.47 -10.12 1.17
N LYS A 502 -49.77 -10.65 2.36
CA LYS A 502 -49.80 -12.09 2.62
C LYS A 502 -50.96 -12.75 1.86
N CYS A 503 -50.71 -13.91 1.23
CA CYS A 503 -51.75 -14.72 0.58
C CYS A 503 -52.85 -15.11 1.58
N SER A 504 -54.12 -14.85 1.23
CA SER A 504 -55.30 -15.12 2.07
C SER A 504 -56.04 -16.42 1.73
N CYS A 505 -55.32 -17.41 1.21
CA CYS A 505 -55.86 -18.70 0.78
C CYS A 505 -56.30 -19.56 1.96
N ASP A 506 -57.37 -20.35 1.79
CA ASP A 506 -57.71 -21.40 2.75
C ASP A 506 -56.56 -22.40 2.89
N LEU A 507 -56.18 -22.71 4.13
CA LEU A 507 -55.03 -23.56 4.43
C LEU A 507 -55.18 -24.98 3.87
N GLY A 508 -56.41 -25.49 3.75
CA GLY A 508 -56.71 -26.83 3.26
C GLY A 508 -57.21 -26.85 1.82
N GLY A 509 -58.17 -26.00 1.49
CA GLY A 509 -58.78 -25.88 0.16
C GLY A 509 -57.82 -25.42 -0.94
N ALA A 510 -56.70 -24.77 -0.58
CA ALA A 510 -55.63 -24.40 -1.50
C ALA A 510 -54.33 -25.18 -1.29
N PHE A 511 -53.52 -25.23 -2.36
CA PHE A 511 -52.09 -25.47 -2.28
C PHE A 511 -51.37 -24.25 -1.66
N PRO A 512 -50.20 -24.42 -1.00
CA PRO A 512 -49.51 -23.31 -0.36
C PRO A 512 -48.98 -22.29 -1.38
N GLY A 513 -49.20 -21.01 -1.09
CA GLY A 513 -48.84 -19.89 -1.96
C GLY A 513 -50.04 -19.32 -2.74
N CYS A 514 -49.78 -18.24 -3.49
CA CYS A 514 -50.74 -17.60 -4.39
C CYS A 514 -49.96 -16.93 -5.53
N ASP A 515 -50.66 -16.52 -6.59
CA ASP A 515 -50.04 -15.75 -7.67
C ASP A 515 -49.42 -14.43 -7.17
N LYS A 516 -48.18 -14.15 -7.58
CA LYS A 516 -47.39 -13.00 -7.09
C LYS A 516 -48.00 -11.64 -7.42
N GLN A 517 -48.86 -11.53 -8.42
CA GLN A 517 -49.48 -10.25 -8.82
C GLN A 517 -50.90 -10.13 -8.27
N THR A 518 -51.78 -11.06 -8.64
CA THR A 518 -53.22 -11.03 -8.37
C THR A 518 -53.62 -11.54 -6.98
N GLY A 519 -52.74 -12.31 -6.33
CA GLY A 519 -53.06 -13.00 -5.08
C GLY A 519 -54.03 -14.18 -5.23
N ALA A 520 -54.34 -14.60 -6.47
CA ALA A 520 -55.23 -15.73 -6.72
C ALA A 520 -54.63 -17.04 -6.18
N CYS A 521 -55.45 -17.81 -5.47
CA CYS A 521 -55.05 -19.07 -4.85
C CYS A 521 -55.21 -20.26 -5.80
N HIS A 522 -54.33 -21.25 -5.69
CA HIS A 522 -54.44 -22.50 -6.47
C HIS A 522 -55.25 -23.53 -5.69
N CYS A 523 -56.52 -23.72 -6.07
CA CYS A 523 -57.46 -24.58 -5.36
C CYS A 523 -57.24 -26.07 -5.63
N ARG A 524 -57.63 -26.92 -4.68
CA ARG A 524 -57.68 -28.38 -4.85
C ARG A 524 -58.86 -28.80 -5.71
N GLN A 525 -58.89 -30.09 -6.10
CA GLN A 525 -59.93 -30.64 -6.95
C GLN A 525 -61.33 -30.46 -6.31
N GLY A 526 -62.26 -29.89 -7.08
CA GLY A 526 -63.63 -29.64 -6.62
C GLY A 526 -63.77 -28.53 -5.56
N VAL A 527 -62.75 -27.69 -5.38
CA VAL A 527 -62.79 -26.47 -4.57
C VAL A 527 -62.76 -25.23 -5.47
N GLU A 528 -63.53 -24.20 -5.13
CA GLU A 528 -63.71 -22.97 -5.92
C GLU A 528 -63.63 -21.66 -5.09
N GLY A 529 -63.65 -20.54 -5.81
CA GLY A 529 -63.50 -19.17 -5.28
C GLY A 529 -62.03 -18.72 -5.24
N GLN A 530 -61.79 -17.39 -5.32
CA GLN A 530 -60.43 -16.82 -5.39
C GLN A 530 -59.54 -17.19 -4.19
N LEU A 531 -60.15 -17.51 -3.04
CA LEU A 531 -59.49 -17.93 -1.80
C LEU A 531 -59.62 -19.44 -1.50
N CYS A 532 -60.27 -20.20 -2.39
CA CYS A 532 -60.50 -21.66 -2.26
C CYS A 532 -61.29 -22.09 -1.01
N THR A 533 -62.38 -21.37 -0.70
CA THR A 533 -63.18 -21.52 0.54
C THR A 533 -64.50 -22.27 0.36
N SER A 534 -64.82 -22.73 -0.87
CA SER A 534 -66.12 -23.30 -1.23
C SER A 534 -65.97 -24.61 -2.00
N ALA A 535 -66.91 -25.54 -1.86
CA ALA A 535 -66.99 -26.74 -2.70
C ALA A 535 -67.76 -26.46 -4.00
N VAL A 536 -67.29 -27.01 -5.12
CA VAL A 536 -67.96 -26.94 -6.43
C VAL A 536 -69.29 -27.68 -6.40
N ASN A 537 -70.32 -27.14 -7.05
CA ASN A 537 -71.64 -27.76 -7.15
C ASN A 537 -71.57 -29.19 -7.72
N GLY A 538 -72.29 -30.13 -7.11
CA GLY A 538 -72.19 -31.57 -7.39
C GLY A 538 -71.07 -32.30 -6.64
N THR A 539 -70.32 -31.59 -5.78
CA THR A 539 -69.34 -32.19 -4.86
C THR A 539 -69.61 -31.81 -3.40
N PHE A 540 -69.04 -32.58 -2.47
CA PHE A 540 -69.11 -32.36 -1.02
C PHE A 540 -67.77 -32.66 -0.34
N TYR A 541 -67.52 -32.02 0.80
CA TYR A 541 -66.42 -32.41 1.68
C TYR A 541 -66.94 -33.34 2.79
N PRO A 542 -66.30 -34.50 3.01
CA PRO A 542 -66.66 -35.42 4.08
C PRO A 542 -66.74 -34.75 5.45
N ALA A 543 -67.79 -35.05 6.19
CA ALA A 543 -67.87 -34.79 7.62
C ALA A 543 -66.86 -35.68 8.39
N LEU A 544 -66.56 -35.33 9.64
CA LEU A 544 -65.57 -36.04 10.44
C LEU A 544 -65.99 -37.49 10.74
N ASP A 545 -67.30 -37.75 10.80
CA ASP A 545 -67.91 -39.08 10.95
C ASP A 545 -68.44 -39.67 9.63
N TYR A 546 -67.97 -39.21 8.47
CA TYR A 546 -68.39 -39.68 7.13
C TYR A 546 -68.19 -41.19 6.89
N LEU A 547 -67.15 -41.79 7.48
CA LEU A 547 -66.89 -43.24 7.41
C LEU A 547 -67.61 -43.94 8.56
N LEU A 548 -68.95 -43.99 8.46
CA LEU A 548 -69.86 -44.63 9.42
C LEU A 548 -70.33 -45.99 8.90
N LEU A 549 -70.37 -46.98 9.78
CA LEU A 549 -70.82 -48.35 9.51
C LEU A 549 -71.89 -48.75 10.55
N GLU A 550 -73.13 -48.89 10.10
CA GLU A 550 -74.29 -49.21 10.95
C GLU A 550 -74.21 -50.68 11.43
N ALA A 551 -74.29 -50.91 12.74
CA ALA A 551 -73.99 -52.22 13.33
C ALA A 551 -75.09 -53.27 13.10
N GLU A 552 -76.34 -52.84 13.01
CA GLU A 552 -77.53 -53.66 12.68
C GLU A 552 -77.63 -54.02 11.19
N SER A 553 -76.67 -53.53 10.40
CA SER A 553 -76.50 -53.84 8.97
C SER A 553 -75.23 -54.66 8.68
N ALA A 554 -74.41 -54.93 9.69
CA ALA A 554 -73.18 -55.73 9.59
C ALA A 554 -73.43 -57.22 9.85
N MET A 555 -72.46 -58.08 9.50
CA MET A 555 -72.56 -59.53 9.76
C MET A 555 -72.37 -59.84 11.25
N GLY A 556 -72.86 -60.97 11.75
CA GLY A 556 -72.59 -61.41 13.12
C GLY A 556 -73.65 -62.33 13.71
N ASN A 557 -73.58 -62.48 15.03
CA ASN A 557 -74.59 -63.14 15.86
C ASN A 557 -75.01 -62.12 16.94
N TYR A 558 -76.16 -61.47 16.73
CA TYR A 558 -76.71 -60.42 17.59
C TYR A 558 -78.23 -60.31 17.42
N VAL A 559 -78.91 -59.52 18.25
CA VAL A 559 -80.35 -59.23 18.11
C VAL A 559 -80.55 -57.78 17.64
N THR A 560 -81.13 -57.59 16.45
CA THR A 560 -81.53 -56.25 15.97
C THR A 560 -82.67 -55.67 16.81
N LEU A 561 -82.53 -54.43 17.26
CA LEU A 561 -83.58 -53.67 17.93
C LEU A 561 -83.91 -52.40 17.16
N THR A 562 -85.19 -52.14 16.89
CA THR A 562 -85.65 -50.97 16.13
C THR A 562 -86.62 -50.10 16.95
N PRO A 563 -86.86 -48.83 16.55
CA PRO A 563 -87.90 -47.97 17.16
C PRO A 563 -89.29 -48.60 17.27
N ALA A 564 -89.68 -49.44 16.30
CA ALA A 564 -90.98 -50.14 16.32
C ALA A 564 -91.11 -51.12 17.50
N ASN A 565 -89.99 -51.51 18.12
CA ASN A 565 -89.94 -52.33 19.33
C ASN A 565 -89.95 -51.49 20.64
N GLY A 566 -90.08 -50.16 20.57
CA GLY A 566 -90.18 -49.26 21.72
C GLY A 566 -88.84 -48.81 22.32
N PHE A 567 -87.72 -48.98 21.62
CA PHE A 567 -86.39 -48.60 22.10
C PHE A 567 -85.98 -47.18 21.69
N GLY A 568 -85.10 -46.56 22.51
CA GLY A 568 -84.86 -45.10 22.51
C GLY A 568 -84.09 -44.54 21.31
N SER A 569 -84.31 -43.24 21.04
CA SER A 569 -84.01 -42.50 19.80
C SER A 569 -82.55 -42.14 19.51
N ALA A 570 -81.56 -42.68 20.24
CA ALA A 570 -80.16 -42.24 20.18
C ALA A 570 -79.26 -43.19 19.35
N TYR A 571 -79.66 -43.43 18.10
CA TYR A 571 -78.98 -44.33 17.14
C TYR A 571 -78.86 -43.70 15.73
N THR A 572 -78.01 -44.26 14.88
CA THR A 572 -77.94 -44.04 13.42
C THR A 572 -78.48 -45.25 12.65
N GLY A 573 -78.75 -45.10 11.35
CA GLY A 573 -79.32 -46.19 10.55
C GLY A 573 -80.75 -46.52 10.96
N ARG A 574 -81.02 -47.80 11.22
CA ARG A 574 -82.38 -48.33 11.47
C ARG A 574 -82.63 -48.77 12.91
N GLY A 575 -81.59 -48.86 13.74
CA GLY A 575 -81.67 -49.40 15.10
C GLY A 575 -80.29 -49.76 15.70
N TYR A 576 -80.26 -50.74 16.60
CA TYR A 576 -79.03 -51.21 17.25
C TYR A 576 -78.81 -52.71 17.02
N ALA A 577 -77.54 -53.14 17.03
CA ALA A 577 -77.14 -54.52 17.25
C ALA A 577 -76.97 -54.79 18.76
N GLN A 578 -77.93 -55.49 19.38
CA GLN A 578 -77.85 -55.86 20.80
C GLN A 578 -77.07 -57.15 20.99
N LEU A 579 -76.03 -57.08 21.84
CA LEU A 579 -75.15 -58.19 22.19
C LEU A 579 -75.41 -58.71 23.61
N SER A 580 -75.47 -60.04 23.74
CA SER A 580 -75.37 -60.82 24.99
C SER A 580 -74.00 -61.53 25.05
N SER A 581 -73.66 -62.23 26.14
CA SER A 581 -72.33 -62.87 26.26
C SER A 581 -72.03 -63.84 25.10
N GLY A 582 -70.86 -63.70 24.47
CA GLY A 582 -70.41 -64.49 23.32
C GLY A 582 -70.94 -64.01 21.96
N GLN A 583 -71.79 -62.98 21.92
CA GLN A 583 -72.30 -62.38 20.68
C GLN A 583 -71.34 -61.32 20.13
N HIS A 584 -71.37 -61.13 18.80
CA HIS A 584 -70.49 -60.19 18.10
C HIS A 584 -71.13 -59.55 16.87
N VAL A 585 -70.63 -58.35 16.54
CA VAL A 585 -70.81 -57.65 15.25
C VAL A 585 -69.49 -57.70 14.48
N HIS A 586 -69.54 -58.00 13.19
CA HIS A 586 -68.40 -58.12 12.29
C HIS A 586 -68.62 -57.27 11.03
N PHE A 587 -67.84 -56.19 10.92
CA PHE A 587 -67.78 -55.32 9.75
C PHE A 587 -66.68 -55.82 8.82
N ASN A 588 -67.06 -56.34 7.66
CA ASN A 588 -66.15 -56.89 6.66
C ASN A 588 -65.89 -55.92 5.50
N LEU A 589 -64.72 -56.05 4.86
CA LEU A 589 -64.34 -55.35 3.62
C LEU A 589 -64.46 -53.80 3.71
N VAL A 590 -64.07 -53.24 4.86
CA VAL A 590 -64.10 -51.79 5.09
C VAL A 590 -62.93 -51.12 4.39
N ASN A 591 -63.23 -50.22 3.44
CA ASN A 591 -62.26 -49.57 2.57
C ASN A 591 -62.26 -48.04 2.77
N VAL A 592 -61.09 -47.42 2.93
CA VAL A 592 -60.96 -45.96 3.12
C VAL A 592 -60.76 -45.22 1.79
N LYS A 593 -61.48 -44.11 1.58
CA LYS A 593 -61.43 -43.33 0.32
C LYS A 593 -60.10 -42.57 0.14
N VAL A 594 -59.34 -42.34 1.21
CA VAL A 594 -57.97 -41.80 1.23
C VAL A 594 -57.14 -42.52 2.29
N GLY A 595 -55.81 -42.57 2.09
CA GLY A 595 -54.89 -43.16 3.05
C GLY A 595 -54.51 -42.14 4.10
N HIS A 596 -54.84 -42.39 5.37
CA HIS A 596 -54.62 -41.45 6.48
C HIS A 596 -54.56 -42.20 7.83
N GLN A 597 -54.26 -41.47 8.90
CA GLN A 597 -54.42 -41.99 10.27
C GLN A 597 -55.86 -41.78 10.75
N TYR A 598 -56.48 -42.81 11.33
CA TYR A 598 -57.87 -42.80 11.79
C TYR A 598 -58.00 -43.24 13.26
N PHE A 599 -58.97 -42.70 13.98
CA PHE A 599 -59.47 -43.29 15.23
C PHE A 599 -60.70 -44.15 14.93
N ALA A 600 -60.70 -45.39 15.41
CA ALA A 600 -61.92 -46.20 15.47
C ALA A 600 -62.75 -45.81 16.70
N ILE A 601 -64.05 -45.58 16.48
CA ILE A 601 -65.02 -45.21 17.52
C ILE A 601 -66.21 -46.15 17.40
N VAL A 602 -66.55 -46.81 18.50
CA VAL A 602 -67.77 -47.63 18.62
C VAL A 602 -68.81 -46.79 19.36
N ARG A 603 -69.88 -46.38 18.68
CA ARG A 603 -71.06 -45.79 19.31
C ARG A 603 -71.92 -46.90 19.93
N TYR A 604 -72.50 -46.63 21.10
CA TYR A 604 -73.31 -47.60 21.84
C TYR A 604 -74.33 -46.94 22.79
N THR A 605 -75.37 -47.70 23.13
CA THR A 605 -76.25 -47.44 24.28
C THR A 605 -75.99 -48.49 25.36
N PHE A 606 -75.72 -48.04 26.58
CA PHE A 606 -75.52 -48.91 27.75
C PHE A 606 -76.31 -48.40 28.96
N PRO A 607 -77.44 -49.05 29.35
CA PRO A 607 -78.26 -48.58 30.47
C PRO A 607 -77.61 -48.76 31.84
N GLY A 608 -76.58 -49.60 31.97
CA GLY A 608 -75.76 -49.68 33.18
C GLY A 608 -76.41 -50.33 34.41
N GLN A 609 -77.52 -51.04 34.22
CA GLN A 609 -78.36 -51.68 35.25
C GLN A 609 -78.06 -53.19 35.43
N CYS A 610 -76.78 -53.62 35.44
CA CYS A 610 -76.43 -55.02 35.64
C CYS A 610 -75.07 -55.19 36.35
N SER A 611 -74.73 -56.43 36.76
CA SER A 611 -73.47 -56.74 37.43
C SER A 611 -72.30 -56.81 36.45
N LEU A 612 -71.21 -56.11 36.76
CA LEU A 612 -70.12 -55.78 35.83
C LEU A 612 -68.84 -56.61 35.99
N ASN A 613 -68.80 -57.52 36.96
CA ASN A 613 -67.60 -58.30 37.30
C ASN A 613 -67.11 -59.13 36.10
N ASN A 614 -65.89 -58.86 35.63
CA ASN A 614 -65.26 -59.50 34.46
C ASN A 614 -66.19 -59.52 33.23
N THR A 615 -66.71 -58.33 32.87
CA THR A 615 -67.48 -58.08 31.65
C THR A 615 -66.75 -57.07 30.76
N GLU A 616 -66.44 -57.45 29.53
CA GLU A 616 -65.63 -56.64 28.61
C GLU A 616 -66.18 -56.63 27.18
N LEU A 617 -65.88 -55.54 26.47
CA LEU A 617 -66.10 -55.39 25.04
C LEU A 617 -64.74 -55.53 24.34
N GLU A 618 -64.63 -56.50 23.44
CA GLU A 618 -63.42 -56.80 22.67
C GLU A 618 -63.55 -56.23 21.26
N PHE A 619 -62.63 -55.34 20.90
CA PHE A 619 -62.52 -54.72 19.58
C PHE A 619 -61.28 -55.21 18.84
N LYS A 620 -61.50 -56.03 17.81
CA LYS A 620 -60.45 -56.57 16.92
C LYS A 620 -60.44 -55.82 15.60
N VAL A 621 -59.25 -55.46 15.14
CA VAL A 621 -58.99 -54.98 13.77
C VAL A 621 -58.01 -55.91 13.07
N HIS A 622 -58.40 -56.39 11.89
CA HIS A 622 -57.60 -57.28 11.05
C HIS A 622 -57.55 -56.74 9.62
N GLY A 623 -56.35 -56.51 9.11
CA GLY A 623 -56.10 -56.17 7.71
C GLY A 623 -54.60 -56.08 7.42
N PRO A 624 -54.21 -55.57 6.24
CA PRO A 624 -52.81 -55.47 5.82
C PRO A 624 -51.95 -54.71 6.83
N GLY A 625 -51.03 -55.43 7.49
CA GLY A 625 -50.13 -54.87 8.51
C GLY A 625 -50.78 -54.50 9.85
N LEU A 626 -52.08 -54.78 10.06
CA LEU A 626 -52.81 -54.42 11.27
C LEU A 626 -53.54 -55.63 11.86
N HIS A 627 -53.06 -56.12 13.01
CA HIS A 627 -53.62 -57.25 13.75
C HIS A 627 -53.70 -56.89 15.25
N ASN A 628 -54.52 -55.89 15.59
CA ASN A 628 -54.62 -55.38 16.95
C ASN A 628 -55.91 -55.88 17.62
N ASN A 629 -55.82 -56.19 18.91
CA ASN A 629 -56.94 -56.52 19.77
C ASN A 629 -56.95 -55.56 20.96
N TYR A 630 -58.11 -54.98 21.27
CA TYR A 630 -58.30 -54.03 22.36
C TYR A 630 -59.52 -54.45 23.18
N THR A 631 -59.37 -54.65 24.49
CA THR A 631 -60.51 -54.86 25.38
C THR A 631 -60.77 -53.61 26.22
N VAL A 632 -62.05 -53.37 26.55
CA VAL A 632 -62.48 -52.36 27.51
C VAL A 632 -63.53 -52.96 28.45
N MET A 633 -63.37 -52.76 29.75
CA MET A 633 -64.36 -53.25 30.73
C MET A 633 -65.64 -52.43 30.62
N LEU A 634 -66.81 -53.06 30.72
CA LEU A 634 -68.10 -52.34 30.71
C LEU A 634 -68.27 -51.40 31.93
N ALA A 635 -67.41 -51.51 32.94
CA ALA A 635 -67.30 -50.58 34.05
C ALA A 635 -66.69 -49.22 33.66
N ASP A 636 -65.78 -49.20 32.68
CA ASP A 636 -65.11 -47.98 32.18
C ASP A 636 -65.93 -47.28 31.09
N LEU A 637 -66.94 -47.97 30.54
CA LEU A 637 -67.88 -47.41 29.56
C LEU A 637 -68.86 -46.44 30.22
N LYS A 638 -69.01 -45.26 29.61
CA LYS A 638 -69.96 -44.24 30.07
C LYS A 638 -71.39 -44.74 29.90
N LYS A 639 -72.11 -44.87 31.02
CA LYS A 639 -73.53 -45.23 31.06
C LYS A 639 -74.40 -44.15 30.39
N GLY A 640 -75.45 -44.58 29.70
CA GLY A 640 -76.40 -43.73 28.96
C GLY A 640 -76.64 -44.21 27.53
N SER A 641 -77.51 -43.49 26.80
CA SER A 641 -77.84 -43.76 25.40
C SER A 641 -76.99 -42.93 24.44
N GLY A 642 -76.70 -43.44 23.23
CA GLY A 642 -75.96 -42.71 22.20
C GLY A 642 -74.55 -42.27 22.63
N GLN A 643 -73.91 -43.04 23.50
CA GLN A 643 -72.54 -42.83 23.95
C GLN A 643 -71.54 -43.40 22.95
N ALA A 644 -70.24 -43.23 23.22
CA ALA A 644 -69.20 -43.71 22.34
C ALA A 644 -67.93 -44.09 23.11
N TRP A 645 -67.25 -45.13 22.62
CA TRP A 645 -65.92 -45.55 23.05
C TRP A 645 -64.94 -45.31 21.92
N ARG A 646 -63.76 -44.77 22.24
CA ARG A 646 -62.70 -44.46 21.29
C ARG A 646 -61.54 -45.41 21.53
N MET A 647 -61.14 -46.12 20.49
CA MET A 647 -59.99 -47.02 20.51
C MET A 647 -58.72 -46.26 20.94
N PRO A 648 -57.87 -46.82 21.83
CA PRO A 648 -56.60 -46.21 22.20
C PRO A 648 -55.58 -46.35 21.04
N GLY A 649 -55.08 -45.22 20.56
CA GLY A 649 -54.11 -45.14 19.47
C GLY A 649 -54.72 -44.74 18.12
N LEU A 650 -54.00 -45.03 17.03
CA LEU A 650 -54.33 -44.62 15.67
C LEU A 650 -54.16 -45.78 14.69
N LEU A 651 -55.07 -45.88 13.73
CA LEU A 651 -55.02 -46.84 12.63
C LEU A 651 -54.48 -46.15 11.36
N PRO A 652 -53.29 -46.52 10.85
CA PRO A 652 -52.82 -46.08 9.55
C PRO A 652 -53.54 -46.90 8.46
N LEU A 653 -54.69 -46.42 8.00
CA LEU A 653 -55.49 -47.11 6.98
C LEU A 653 -55.09 -46.63 5.58
N VAL A 654 -54.94 -47.56 4.65
CA VAL A 654 -54.44 -47.29 3.29
C VAL A 654 -55.59 -47.36 2.28
N LYS A 655 -55.65 -46.36 1.38
CA LYS A 655 -56.64 -46.30 0.30
C LYS A 655 -56.59 -47.56 -0.57
N GLY A 656 -57.75 -48.17 -0.82
CA GLY A 656 -57.86 -49.35 -1.68
C GLY A 656 -57.48 -50.67 -1.00
N MET A 657 -57.14 -50.65 0.30
CA MET A 657 -56.98 -51.86 1.10
C MET A 657 -58.22 -52.12 1.96
N ASP A 658 -58.56 -53.39 2.12
CA ASP A 658 -59.73 -53.82 2.90
C ASP A 658 -59.35 -54.21 4.33
N TYR A 659 -60.17 -53.78 5.28
CA TYR A 659 -60.01 -54.04 6.71
C TYR A 659 -61.29 -54.65 7.29
N ASN A 660 -61.12 -55.59 8.23
CA ASN A 660 -62.21 -56.22 8.95
C ASN A 660 -62.16 -55.80 10.43
N PHE A 661 -63.31 -55.45 10.98
CA PHE A 661 -63.45 -55.01 12.37
C PHE A 661 -64.49 -55.88 13.09
N THR A 662 -64.19 -56.31 14.32
CA THR A 662 -65.12 -57.14 15.11
C THR A 662 -65.30 -56.55 16.50
N VAL A 663 -66.56 -56.39 16.92
CA VAL A 663 -66.96 -55.99 18.28
C VAL A 663 -67.62 -57.20 18.93
N THR A 664 -66.97 -57.81 19.93
CA THR A 664 -67.48 -58.99 20.66
C THR A 664 -67.77 -58.60 22.11
N TYR A 665 -68.88 -59.07 22.68
CA TYR A 665 -69.19 -58.87 24.09
C TYR A 665 -68.94 -60.16 24.89
N HIS A 666 -68.09 -60.09 25.92
CA HIS A 666 -67.73 -61.21 26.78
C HIS A 666 -68.18 -60.95 28.23
N SER A 667 -68.82 -61.94 28.84
CA SER A 667 -69.16 -61.97 30.28
C SER A 667 -68.88 -63.35 30.85
N ASN A 668 -68.09 -63.41 31.93
CA ASN A 668 -67.83 -64.62 32.70
C ASN A 668 -68.92 -64.94 33.75
N VAL A 669 -70.00 -64.16 33.78
CA VAL A 669 -71.16 -64.35 34.67
C VAL A 669 -72.39 -64.67 33.82
N THR A 670 -73.25 -65.57 34.31
CA THR A 670 -74.62 -65.77 33.78
C THR A 670 -75.51 -64.58 34.16
N SER A 671 -75.22 -63.42 33.57
CA SER A 671 -75.91 -62.16 33.77
C SER A 671 -76.67 -61.75 32.50
N ASP A 672 -77.88 -61.22 32.68
CA ASP A 672 -78.72 -60.68 31.59
C ASP A 672 -78.22 -59.32 31.03
N CYS A 673 -76.94 -59.01 31.25
CA CYS A 673 -76.29 -57.82 30.73
C CYS A 673 -76.36 -57.81 29.19
N LYS A 674 -76.85 -56.71 28.64
CA LYS A 674 -76.93 -56.45 27.20
C LYS A 674 -76.36 -55.07 26.89
N ILE A 675 -75.53 -54.99 25.85
CA ILE A 675 -75.03 -53.75 25.28
C ILE A 675 -75.58 -53.57 23.87
N GLN A 676 -75.98 -52.36 23.52
CA GLN A 676 -76.58 -52.03 22.24
C GLN A 676 -75.55 -51.27 21.42
N VAL A 677 -74.89 -51.95 20.48
CA VAL A 677 -73.93 -51.33 19.55
C VAL A 677 -74.74 -50.60 18.47
N ASP A 678 -74.36 -49.35 18.24
CA ASP A 678 -75.01 -48.46 17.26
C ASP A 678 -74.26 -48.52 15.92
N SER A 679 -73.04 -47.97 15.89
CA SER A 679 -72.23 -47.88 14.68
C SER A 679 -70.74 -47.89 14.98
N LEU A 680 -69.93 -48.30 14.01
CA LEU A 680 -68.48 -48.16 14.00
C LEU A 680 -68.09 -47.01 13.06
N ILE A 681 -67.26 -46.09 13.55
CA ILE A 681 -66.87 -44.88 12.82
C ILE A 681 -65.35 -44.74 12.75
N LEU A 682 -64.84 -44.41 11.57
CA LEU A 682 -63.42 -44.15 11.32
C LEU A 682 -63.20 -42.64 11.14
N VAL A 683 -62.90 -41.93 12.23
CA VAL A 683 -62.69 -40.47 12.23
C VAL A 683 -61.23 -40.15 11.88
N PRO A 684 -60.94 -39.35 10.83
CA PRO A 684 -59.57 -39.05 10.43
C PRO A 684 -58.87 -38.12 11.44
N HIS A 685 -57.57 -38.35 11.65
CA HIS A 685 -56.75 -37.60 12.59
C HIS A 685 -56.35 -36.23 12.03
N ILE A 686 -57.07 -35.18 12.44
CA ILE A 686 -56.86 -33.82 11.92
C ILE A 686 -55.56 -33.17 12.39
N ASN A 687 -54.94 -33.59 13.49
CA ASN A 687 -53.80 -32.89 14.10
C ASN A 687 -52.54 -32.91 13.21
N GLY A 688 -52.44 -33.85 12.26
CA GLY A 688 -51.35 -33.93 11.27
C GLY A 688 -51.50 -33.01 10.05
N THR A 689 -52.57 -32.21 9.97
CA THR A 689 -52.84 -31.30 8.84
C THR A 689 -52.07 -29.97 8.97
N ARG A 690 -51.84 -29.27 7.86
CA ARG A 690 -51.37 -27.87 7.87
C ARG A 690 -52.44 -26.95 8.45
N VAL A 691 -53.71 -27.26 8.20
CA VAL A 691 -54.88 -26.57 8.80
C VAL A 691 -54.78 -26.55 10.34
N PHE A 692 -54.43 -27.68 10.97
CA PHE A 692 -54.22 -27.72 12.42
C PHE A 692 -52.89 -27.08 12.83
N THR A 693 -51.77 -27.48 12.23
CA THR A 693 -50.42 -27.09 12.67
C THR A 693 -50.04 -25.63 12.42
N LEU A 694 -50.65 -24.96 11.42
CA LEU A 694 -50.38 -23.56 11.09
C LEU A 694 -51.45 -22.57 11.59
N SER A 695 -52.54 -23.06 12.19
CA SER A 695 -53.58 -22.22 12.78
C SER A 695 -53.32 -21.94 14.26
N SER A 696 -53.99 -20.93 14.82
CA SER A 696 -53.81 -20.54 16.23
C SER A 696 -54.41 -21.57 17.19
N ASN A 697 -53.94 -21.59 18.44
CA ASN A 697 -54.41 -22.49 19.49
C ASN A 697 -55.95 -22.46 19.67
N HIS A 698 -56.60 -21.32 19.41
CA HIS A 698 -58.05 -21.19 19.43
C HIS A 698 -58.73 -21.99 18.30
N VAL A 699 -58.19 -21.92 17.08
CA VAL A 699 -58.68 -22.70 15.93
C VAL A 699 -58.41 -24.18 16.12
N GLN A 700 -57.24 -24.56 16.66
CA GLN A 700 -56.92 -25.94 17.03
C GLN A 700 -57.90 -26.50 18.08
N SER A 701 -58.29 -25.69 19.07
CA SER A 701 -59.31 -26.07 20.06
C SER A 701 -60.68 -26.25 19.41
N ALA A 702 -61.16 -25.29 18.62
CA ALA A 702 -62.45 -25.37 17.96
C ALA A 702 -62.54 -26.58 16.99
N LEU A 703 -61.47 -26.83 16.23
CA LEU A 703 -61.32 -28.05 15.42
C LEU A 703 -61.44 -29.34 16.25
N SER A 704 -60.84 -29.36 17.44
CA SER A 704 -60.93 -30.50 18.37
C SER A 704 -62.34 -30.66 18.95
N ASP A 705 -63.05 -29.56 19.20
CA ASP A 705 -64.44 -29.57 19.64
C ASP A 705 -65.40 -30.09 18.55
N CYS A 706 -65.16 -29.72 17.29
CA CYS A 706 -65.89 -30.26 16.13
C CYS A 706 -65.69 -31.77 15.94
N VAL A 707 -64.51 -32.30 16.28
CA VAL A 707 -64.32 -33.76 16.41
C VAL A 707 -65.17 -34.29 17.58
N ASN A 708 -65.05 -33.69 18.77
CA ASN A 708 -65.70 -34.17 19.99
C ASN A 708 -67.24 -34.16 19.96
N SER A 709 -67.87 -33.29 19.15
CA SER A 709 -69.33 -33.25 18.94
C SER A 709 -69.81 -34.39 18.03
N ARG A 710 -69.01 -34.83 17.06
CA ARG A 710 -69.31 -35.95 16.14
C ARG A 710 -68.92 -37.33 16.64
N ILE A 711 -68.14 -37.45 17.72
CA ILE A 711 -67.79 -38.77 18.29
C ILE A 711 -69.02 -39.56 18.77
N ALA A 712 -70.00 -38.92 19.41
CA ALA A 712 -71.13 -39.60 20.07
C ALA A 712 -72.48 -39.00 19.65
N VAL A 713 -73.50 -39.85 19.42
CA VAL A 713 -74.85 -39.42 19.01
C VAL A 713 -75.42 -38.41 20.01
N SER A 714 -75.23 -38.64 21.31
CA SER A 714 -75.70 -37.76 22.39
C SER A 714 -74.99 -36.39 22.48
N ARG A 715 -74.21 -36.00 21.46
CA ARG A 715 -73.52 -34.71 21.34
C ARG A 715 -73.76 -34.02 20.00
N MET A 716 -74.45 -34.64 19.05
CA MET A 716 -74.59 -34.09 17.70
C MET A 716 -75.35 -32.74 17.70
N ASP A 717 -76.34 -32.58 18.59
CA ASP A 717 -77.07 -31.33 18.81
C ASP A 717 -76.24 -30.21 19.49
N SER A 718 -75.00 -30.49 19.88
CA SER A 718 -74.08 -29.54 20.54
C SER A 718 -72.93 -29.04 19.64
N GLU A 719 -73.07 -29.20 18.33
CA GLU A 719 -72.10 -28.72 17.35
C GLU A 719 -71.94 -27.19 17.34
N GLN A 720 -70.70 -26.71 17.25
CA GLN A 720 -70.40 -25.27 17.15
C GLN A 720 -70.67 -24.77 15.72
N ALA A 721 -71.25 -23.58 15.59
CA ALA A 721 -71.67 -23.02 14.29
C ALA A 721 -70.54 -22.77 13.29
N ASN A 722 -69.27 -22.78 13.73
CA ASN A 722 -68.08 -22.65 12.89
C ASN A 722 -67.57 -24.00 12.32
N CYS A 723 -68.07 -25.15 12.81
CA CYS A 723 -67.56 -26.47 12.44
C CYS A 723 -67.65 -26.74 10.94
N THR A 724 -68.71 -26.29 10.26
CA THR A 724 -68.88 -26.35 8.80
C THR A 724 -67.65 -25.81 8.06
N SER A 725 -67.11 -24.66 8.47
CA SER A 725 -65.94 -24.02 7.84
C SER A 725 -64.63 -24.68 8.27
N LEU A 726 -64.45 -24.98 9.56
CA LEU A 726 -63.24 -25.62 10.07
C LEU A 726 -63.05 -27.04 9.50
N VAL A 727 -64.14 -27.79 9.36
CA VAL A 727 -64.15 -29.12 8.75
C VAL A 727 -64.00 -29.03 7.22
N PHE A 728 -64.48 -27.97 6.56
CA PHE A 728 -64.17 -27.74 5.13
C PHE A 728 -62.65 -27.72 4.90
N SER A 729 -61.90 -26.87 5.61
CA SER A 729 -60.45 -26.76 5.42
C SER A 729 -59.76 -28.09 5.77
N ALA A 730 -60.03 -28.66 6.96
CA ALA A 730 -59.37 -29.89 7.40
C ALA A 730 -59.69 -31.10 6.50
N SER A 731 -60.95 -31.24 6.06
CA SER A 731 -61.40 -32.34 5.20
C SER A 731 -60.86 -32.18 3.78
N THR A 732 -60.89 -30.99 3.18
CA THR A 732 -60.32 -30.78 1.83
C THR A 732 -58.80 -30.98 1.78
N GLU A 733 -58.07 -30.76 2.87
CA GLU A 733 -56.67 -31.20 2.96
C GLU A 733 -56.53 -32.72 2.99
N ILE A 734 -57.27 -33.40 3.88
CA ILE A 734 -57.19 -34.87 4.07
C ILE A 734 -57.63 -35.64 2.81
N TYR A 735 -58.70 -35.18 2.15
CA TYR A 735 -59.25 -35.78 0.94
C TYR A 735 -58.60 -35.26 -0.36
N ASN A 736 -57.67 -34.30 -0.26
CA ASN A 736 -57.02 -33.60 -1.39
C ASN A 736 -58.03 -32.91 -2.36
N GLY A 737 -59.13 -32.41 -1.82
CA GLY A 737 -60.26 -31.87 -2.56
C GLY A 737 -61.60 -32.31 -1.96
N THR A 738 -62.65 -32.25 -2.77
CA THR A 738 -63.99 -32.77 -2.44
C THR A 738 -64.25 -34.13 -3.09
N LEU A 739 -65.33 -34.80 -2.70
CA LEU A 739 -65.85 -36.03 -3.32
C LEU A 739 -67.12 -35.69 -4.13
N GLU A 740 -67.36 -36.42 -5.23
CA GLU A 740 -68.58 -36.27 -6.04
C GLU A 740 -69.83 -36.79 -5.30
N CYS A 741 -70.97 -36.14 -5.51
CA CYS A 741 -72.25 -36.59 -4.97
C CYS A 741 -72.64 -37.96 -5.53
N ASP A 742 -72.78 -38.94 -4.63
CA ASP A 742 -73.07 -40.34 -4.93
C ASP A 742 -74.48 -40.68 -4.39
N CYS A 743 -75.50 -40.12 -5.04
CA CYS A 743 -76.91 -40.25 -4.65
C CYS A 743 -77.63 -41.29 -5.51
N ASP A 744 -78.44 -42.14 -4.89
CA ASP A 744 -79.21 -43.16 -5.59
C ASP A 744 -80.24 -42.53 -6.55
N PRO A 745 -80.27 -42.91 -7.84
CA PRO A 745 -81.13 -42.28 -8.83
C PRO A 745 -82.62 -42.64 -8.68
N LYS A 746 -82.95 -43.72 -7.95
CA LYS A 746 -84.33 -44.11 -7.64
C LYS A 746 -84.81 -43.41 -6.38
N GLY A 747 -84.01 -43.42 -5.32
CA GLY A 747 -84.40 -42.92 -3.99
C GLY A 747 -84.16 -41.43 -3.73
N SER A 748 -83.33 -40.75 -4.51
CA SER A 748 -83.10 -39.30 -4.39
C SER A 748 -83.95 -38.46 -5.35
N PHE A 749 -84.20 -37.20 -5.00
CA PHE A 749 -84.85 -36.21 -5.87
C PHE A 749 -83.94 -35.68 -6.99
N ASN A 750 -82.61 -35.72 -6.80
CA ASN A 750 -81.63 -35.36 -7.81
C ASN A 750 -80.33 -36.17 -7.57
N PRO A 751 -79.92 -37.06 -8.49
CA PRO A 751 -78.76 -37.91 -8.29
C PRO A 751 -77.42 -37.14 -8.26
N SER A 752 -77.35 -35.93 -8.85
CA SER A 752 -76.12 -35.14 -8.94
C SER A 752 -76.00 -34.02 -7.89
N GLN A 753 -76.87 -33.96 -6.89
CA GLN A 753 -76.86 -32.91 -5.86
C GLN A 753 -77.05 -33.44 -4.43
N CYS A 754 -76.12 -33.07 -3.57
CA CYS A 754 -76.06 -33.41 -2.16
C CYS A 754 -75.59 -32.20 -1.33
N SER A 755 -75.76 -32.26 0.00
CA SER A 755 -75.25 -31.24 0.92
C SER A 755 -73.72 -31.11 0.80
N PRO A 756 -73.16 -29.90 0.55
CA PRO A 756 -71.72 -29.70 0.48
C PRO A 756 -70.98 -30.15 1.75
N TYR A 757 -71.62 -30.01 2.92
CA TYR A 757 -71.14 -30.62 4.16
C TYR A 757 -71.70 -32.04 4.30
N GLY A 758 -70.83 -33.04 4.42
CA GLY A 758 -71.19 -34.42 4.74
C GLY A 758 -71.80 -35.25 3.60
N GLY A 759 -72.25 -34.62 2.50
CA GLY A 759 -72.71 -35.34 1.32
C GLY A 759 -74.07 -36.04 1.47
N GLN A 760 -74.97 -35.49 2.28
CA GLN A 760 -76.35 -35.98 2.42
C GLN A 760 -77.17 -35.65 1.17
N CYS A 761 -77.75 -36.67 0.54
CA CYS A 761 -78.63 -36.56 -0.61
C CYS A 761 -80.08 -36.21 -0.18
N ARG A 762 -80.86 -35.58 -1.08
CA ARG A 762 -82.27 -35.26 -0.82
C ARG A 762 -83.16 -36.46 -1.14
N CYS A 763 -83.57 -37.21 -0.13
CA CYS A 763 -84.34 -38.45 -0.29
C CYS A 763 -85.83 -38.23 -0.54
N LYS A 764 -86.44 -39.13 -1.30
CA LYS A 764 -87.89 -39.23 -1.53
C LYS A 764 -88.63 -39.76 -0.28
N PRO A 765 -89.97 -39.64 -0.20
CA PRO A 765 -90.74 -40.13 0.94
C PRO A 765 -90.45 -41.61 1.27
N GLY A 766 -90.32 -41.92 2.56
CA GLY A 766 -90.00 -43.27 3.04
C GLY A 766 -88.55 -43.73 2.81
N VAL A 767 -87.70 -42.95 2.13
CA VAL A 767 -86.30 -43.29 1.80
C VAL A 767 -85.32 -42.58 2.74
N GLY A 768 -84.23 -43.24 3.12
CA GLY A 768 -83.21 -42.74 4.02
C GLY A 768 -81.79 -43.22 3.71
N GLY A 769 -80.88 -42.96 4.65
CA GLY A 769 -79.44 -43.12 4.44
C GLY A 769 -78.81 -41.90 3.74
N ARG A 770 -77.47 -41.81 3.78
CA ARG A 770 -76.74 -40.67 3.20
C ARG A 770 -76.97 -40.54 1.69
N ARG A 771 -77.06 -41.67 0.99
CA ARG A 771 -77.19 -41.77 -0.48
C ARG A 771 -78.65 -41.88 -0.94
N CYS A 772 -79.61 -42.05 -0.02
CA CYS A 772 -81.01 -42.40 -0.32
C CYS A 772 -81.20 -43.78 -0.97
N ASP A 773 -80.41 -44.76 -0.55
CA ASP A 773 -80.31 -46.11 -1.12
C ASP A 773 -81.10 -47.20 -0.35
N GLN A 774 -81.83 -46.83 0.71
CA GLN A 774 -82.64 -47.76 1.52
C GLN A 774 -83.93 -47.13 2.05
N CYS A 775 -84.92 -47.96 2.38
CA CYS A 775 -86.13 -47.51 3.10
C CYS A 775 -85.82 -47.18 4.57
N LEU A 776 -86.51 -46.17 5.10
CA LEU A 776 -86.55 -45.85 6.53
C LEU A 776 -87.26 -46.96 7.33
N THR A 777 -86.93 -47.10 8.61
CA THR A 777 -87.61 -48.05 9.50
C THR A 777 -89.13 -47.79 9.52
N GLY A 778 -89.91 -48.83 9.22
CA GLY A 778 -91.37 -48.77 9.10
C GLY A 778 -91.89 -48.72 7.66
N TYR A 779 -91.01 -48.45 6.68
CA TYR A 779 -91.35 -48.42 5.24
C TYR A 779 -90.75 -49.63 4.50
N TYR A 780 -91.38 -50.02 3.39
CA TYR A 780 -90.98 -51.15 2.54
C TYR A 780 -91.18 -50.81 1.05
N SER A 781 -90.89 -51.76 0.16
CA SER A 781 -91.02 -51.60 -1.31
C SER A 781 -90.28 -50.39 -1.88
N PHE A 782 -88.95 -50.48 -2.01
CA PHE A 782 -88.13 -49.41 -2.60
C PHE A 782 -88.43 -49.25 -4.11
N THR A 783 -88.94 -48.09 -4.49
CA THR A 783 -89.39 -47.75 -5.85
C THR A 783 -88.89 -46.37 -6.30
N ASP A 784 -89.06 -46.07 -7.58
CA ASP A 784 -88.70 -44.76 -8.16
C ASP A 784 -89.56 -43.60 -7.60
N SER A 785 -90.66 -43.91 -6.90
CA SER A 785 -91.50 -42.99 -6.12
C SER A 785 -91.06 -42.79 -4.66
N GLY A 786 -90.24 -43.69 -4.11
CA GLY A 786 -89.90 -43.75 -2.68
C GLY A 786 -90.16 -45.13 -2.07
N CYS A 787 -90.42 -45.18 -0.76
CA CYS A 787 -90.90 -46.38 -0.06
C CYS A 787 -92.31 -46.15 0.52
N THR A 788 -93.06 -47.24 0.68
CA THR A 788 -94.46 -47.29 1.16
C THR A 788 -94.57 -47.77 2.60
#